data_AF-A0A368UHM1-F1
#
_entry.id   AF-A0A368UHM1-F1
#
_cell.length_a   1.000
_cell.length_b   1.000
_cell.length_c   1.000
_cell.angle_alpha   90.00
_cell.angle_beta   90.00
_cell.angle_gamma   90.00
#
_symmetry.space_group_name_H-M   'P 1'
#
loop_
_entity.id
_entity.type
_entity.pdbx_description
1 polymer ?
#
loop_
_entity_poly.entity_id
_entity_poly.type
_entity_poly.pdbx_seq_one_letter_code
_entity_poly.pdbx_strand_id
1 'polypeptide(L)'
;MAYGGSGSASTIKQVKLERESELRIEVGNDAPLRLRLLNGTAEIFGTELPPEIWLNFPPRLKFAVFTWYGATIEMDGATETDYTADETPMVSYVNVHAVLDGRRSRAKASSPDDSVSSQGPRVIVVGPTDSGKSTLSRMLLSWAAKQGWKPTFVDLDIGQGSITIPGCIAATPIEMPIDPVEGIPLEMPLVYFYGHATPSNNVELYKVLVKELAGMIERQFTGNAESRASGMVINTMGWIEGVGYDLLLHAIRTFKANVVLVLGQEKLCSMLKDVLKSEPKVDVVKLQRSGGVVSRNAKVRQKARSYRIREYFYGLSNDLSPHSNIANFSDLFVYRVGGGPQAPRSALPIGAEPAADPTRVVPVNINRDLLHLVLAVSFAKEPDEIISSNVAGFIYVTDIDIQSSKFLMLLEVELQLYHVYLNSRSGQHMLHKTVTQGMEHLFTLGVDYLTNMTRPTLNPVSQSEIPFSPLLTMEMDSLPNGNNTSGTPISATATANPAQPPSSNLPQLTESLKLEHQFLRVPFEYYKKTLRANHRAVEKEMSAVISGVNEAAATDLSPDDAVNHLNSLVSRLQGLKRKLEEGSRAEHLQAQKCRVRLDHLESADAENMSEWNNTRMKRILVDYMLRMSYYDTAVKLAESSNLQDLVDIDVFQEAKKVIDALQNKDVAPALAWCADNKSRLKKSKSKLEFQLRLQEFIELVRAENNLRAITYARKYLAPWGATHMKELQRVIATLAFKRDTECATYKVLFEAKQWDYLVDQFKQEFCKLYGMTLEPLLNIYLQAGLSALKTPYCYEDDCTKEDPLSQEAFRTLAMPLPYSKQHHSKLVCYITKELMDTENPPQVLPNGYVYSTKALEEMAKKNNGTIICPRTGLVCSYTELVKAYIS
;
A
#
# COMPACT_ATOMS: atom_id res chain seq x y z
N MET A 1 3.84 23.71 32.95
CA MET A 1 4.80 22.94 33.77
C MET A 1 5.76 22.24 32.83
N ALA A 2 7.07 22.36 33.06
CA ALA A 2 8.09 21.80 32.19
C ALA A 2 8.14 20.27 32.31
N TYR A 3 7.84 19.55 31.23
CA TYR A 3 8.11 18.13 31.11
C TYR A 3 9.60 17.94 30.81
N GLY A 4 10.34 17.50 31.81
CA GLY A 4 11.71 17.02 31.67
C GLY A 4 11.73 15.68 30.94
N GLY A 5 11.79 15.72 29.61
CA GLY A 5 12.25 14.60 28.81
C GLY A 5 13.75 14.48 28.99
N SER A 6 14.23 13.35 29.49
CA SER A 6 15.64 12.98 29.49
C SER A 6 16.18 13.11 28.06
N GLY A 7 16.96 14.16 27.81
CA GLY A 7 17.65 14.35 26.54
C GLY A 7 18.61 13.19 26.32
N SER A 8 18.24 12.21 25.51
CA SER A 8 19.22 11.35 24.87
C SER A 8 20.08 12.28 24.02
N ALA A 9 21.33 12.54 24.45
CA ALA A 9 22.26 13.35 23.70
C ALA A 9 22.35 12.80 22.26
N SER A 10 21.87 13.57 21.28
CA SER A 10 22.02 13.26 19.86
C SER A 10 23.52 13.15 19.56
N THR A 11 24.03 11.94 19.36
CA THR A 11 25.43 11.74 19.03
C THR A 11 25.57 11.85 17.52
N ILE A 12 25.60 13.08 17.02
CA ILE A 12 25.82 13.34 15.61
C ILE A 12 27.28 12.99 15.28
N LYS A 13 27.48 12.06 14.34
CA LYS A 13 28.79 11.60 13.87
C LYS A 13 28.93 11.91 12.39
N GLN A 14 30.04 12.53 12.00
CA GLN A 14 30.39 12.73 10.60
C GLN A 14 31.47 11.74 10.18
N VAL A 15 31.30 11.13 9.02
CA VAL A 15 32.23 10.18 8.42
C VAL A 15 32.61 10.69 7.03
N LYS A 16 33.89 10.97 6.84
CA LYS A 16 34.45 11.30 5.54
C LYS A 16 34.83 10.01 4.82
N LEU A 17 34.32 9.84 3.61
CA LEU A 17 34.62 8.75 2.70
C LEU A 17 35.54 9.24 1.59
N GLU A 18 36.65 8.53 1.43
CA GLU A 18 37.59 8.75 0.33
C GLU A 18 37.06 8.11 -0.96
N ARG A 19 37.69 8.42 -2.08
CA ARG A 19 37.31 7.88 -3.40
C ARG A 19 37.24 6.34 -3.38
N GLU A 20 36.19 5.79 -4.00
CA GLU A 20 35.99 4.34 -4.18
C GLU A 20 35.90 3.54 -2.86
N SER A 21 35.51 4.21 -1.76
CA SER A 21 35.28 3.60 -0.45
C SER A 21 33.78 3.48 -0.12
N GLU A 22 33.45 2.63 0.85
CA GLU A 22 32.10 2.49 1.40
C GLU A 22 32.07 2.56 2.93
N LEU A 23 31.04 3.21 3.48
CA LEU A 23 30.65 3.12 4.88
C LEU A 23 29.67 1.96 5.04
N ARG A 24 30.08 0.90 5.75
CA ARG A 24 29.22 -0.25 6.07
C ARG A 24 28.54 0.01 7.41
N ILE A 25 27.22 -0.18 7.46
CA ILE A 25 26.39 0.18 8.62
C ILE A 25 25.49 -0.99 8.98
N GLU A 26 25.50 -1.35 10.25
CA GLU A 26 24.47 -2.13 10.93
C GLU A 26 23.71 -1.23 11.90
N VAL A 27 22.44 -0.94 11.59
CA VAL A 27 21.59 -0.12 12.46
C VAL A 27 21.28 -0.87 13.75
N GLY A 28 21.27 -0.15 14.88
CA GLY A 28 20.92 -0.71 16.18
C GLY A 28 19.55 -1.44 16.21
N ASN A 29 19.34 -2.23 17.25
CA ASN A 29 18.19 -3.13 17.33
C ASN A 29 16.84 -2.46 17.58
N ASP A 30 16.86 -1.30 18.25
CA ASP A 30 15.66 -0.69 18.87
C ASP A 30 15.32 0.69 18.30
N ALA A 31 16.31 1.50 17.93
CA ALA A 31 16.12 2.85 17.43
C ALA A 31 16.50 2.97 15.94
N PRO A 32 15.80 3.81 15.15
CA PRO A 32 16.19 4.10 13.77
C PRO A 32 17.50 4.89 13.73
N LEU A 33 18.21 4.78 12.61
CA LEU A 33 19.37 5.61 12.29
C LEU A 33 18.96 6.64 11.23
N ARG A 34 19.30 7.90 11.42
CA ARG A 34 19.15 8.90 10.36
C ARG A 34 20.52 9.23 9.78
N LEU A 35 20.61 9.41 8.47
CA LEU A 35 21.82 9.93 7.84
C LEU A 35 21.51 10.86 6.68
N ARG A 36 22.46 11.72 6.35
CA ARG A 36 22.41 12.62 5.18
C ARG A 36 23.79 12.80 4.55
N LEU A 37 23.80 13.16 3.28
CA LEU A 37 24.99 13.53 2.53
C LEU A 37 25.27 15.04 2.73
N LEU A 38 26.41 15.41 3.32
CA LEU A 38 26.80 16.81 3.49
C LEU A 38 27.59 17.36 2.29
N ASN A 39 28.47 16.54 1.71
CA ASN A 39 29.31 16.94 0.59
C ASN A 39 29.66 15.73 -0.27
N GLY A 40 30.00 15.96 -1.53
CA GLY A 40 30.39 14.93 -2.50
C GLY A 40 29.19 14.21 -3.09
N THR A 41 29.41 12.98 -3.55
CA THR A 41 28.36 12.11 -4.11
C THR A 41 28.46 10.74 -3.50
N ALA A 42 27.32 10.16 -3.13
CA ALA A 42 27.26 8.82 -2.54
C ALA A 42 26.00 8.10 -3.02
N GLU A 43 26.05 6.78 -3.00
CA GLU A 43 24.93 5.92 -3.36
C GLU A 43 24.75 4.77 -2.36
N ILE A 44 23.51 4.33 -2.17
CA ILE A 44 23.18 3.10 -1.48
C ILE A 44 22.61 2.15 -2.52
N PHE A 45 23.34 1.08 -2.80
CA PHE A 45 22.94 0.02 -3.74
C PHE A 45 22.44 0.54 -5.10
N GLY A 46 23.16 1.52 -5.65
CA GLY A 46 22.90 2.13 -6.95
C GLY A 46 21.91 3.30 -6.95
N THR A 47 21.34 3.65 -5.79
CA THR A 47 20.47 4.82 -5.63
C THR A 47 21.25 5.95 -4.99
N GLU A 48 21.35 7.08 -5.70
CA GLU A 48 22.12 8.25 -5.29
C GLU A 48 21.46 8.96 -4.10
N LEU A 49 22.28 9.36 -3.13
CA LEU A 49 21.83 10.09 -1.96
C LEU A 49 21.65 11.58 -2.29
N PRO A 50 20.46 12.15 -2.05
CA PRO A 50 20.29 13.59 -2.21
C PRO A 50 21.10 14.39 -1.17
N PRO A 51 21.66 15.54 -1.54
CA PRO A 51 22.44 16.38 -0.63
C PRO A 51 21.54 16.99 0.44
N GLU A 52 22.04 17.03 1.68
CA GLU A 52 21.46 17.66 2.86
C GLU A 52 20.08 17.13 3.31
N ILE A 53 19.56 16.08 2.69
CA ILE A 53 18.28 15.45 3.06
C ILE A 53 18.52 14.29 4.04
N TRP A 54 17.80 14.34 5.17
CA TRP A 54 17.79 13.25 6.15
C TRP A 54 16.98 12.05 5.65
N LEU A 55 17.62 10.88 5.63
CA LEU A 55 16.99 9.59 5.38
C LEU A 55 16.89 8.79 6.69
N ASN A 56 15.72 8.22 6.97
CA ASN A 56 15.44 7.47 8.19
C ASN A 56 15.50 5.96 7.92
N PHE A 57 16.52 5.28 8.45
CA PHE A 57 16.69 3.85 8.31
C PHE A 57 16.11 3.11 9.52
N PRO A 58 15.22 2.11 9.30
CA PRO A 58 14.60 1.37 10.39
C PRO A 58 15.62 0.54 11.17
N PRO A 59 15.29 0.17 12.44
CA PRO A 59 16.15 -0.68 13.25
C PRO A 59 16.53 -1.99 12.56
N ARG A 60 17.73 -2.50 12.84
CA ARG A 60 18.29 -3.79 12.34
C ARG A 60 18.61 -3.84 10.85
N LEU A 61 18.44 -2.75 10.11
CA LEU A 61 18.81 -2.71 8.70
C LEU A 61 20.34 -2.75 8.54
N LYS A 62 20.81 -3.45 7.52
CA LYS A 62 22.24 -3.56 7.19
C LYS A 62 22.46 -3.09 5.76
N PHE A 63 23.32 -2.09 5.57
CA PHE A 63 23.56 -1.49 4.25
C PHE A 63 24.95 -0.87 4.14
N ALA A 64 25.32 -0.45 2.93
CA ALA A 64 26.57 0.24 2.66
C ALA A 64 26.31 1.52 1.86
N VAL A 65 26.93 2.62 2.29
CA VAL A 65 26.96 3.90 1.57
C VAL A 65 28.28 3.96 0.80
N PHE A 66 28.24 3.85 -0.52
CA PHE A 66 29.43 3.85 -1.38
C PHE A 66 29.62 5.20 -2.07
N THR A 67 30.86 5.62 -2.30
CA THR A 67 31.17 6.82 -3.07
C THR A 67 32.18 6.55 -4.19
N TRP A 68 31.89 7.06 -5.39
CA TRP A 68 32.80 7.01 -6.54
C TRP A 68 33.89 8.08 -6.49
N TYR A 69 33.63 9.22 -5.83
CA TYR A 69 34.48 10.43 -5.94
C TYR A 69 34.87 11.04 -4.58
N GLY A 70 34.35 10.50 -3.49
CA GLY A 70 34.46 11.07 -2.14
C GLY A 70 33.14 11.68 -1.68
N ALA A 71 32.86 11.54 -0.38
CA ALA A 71 31.64 12.05 0.24
C ALA A 71 31.82 12.29 1.75
N THR A 72 31.02 13.17 2.33
CA THR A 72 30.90 13.31 3.79
C THR A 72 29.48 12.94 4.20
N ILE A 73 29.35 11.90 5.03
CA ILE A 73 28.08 11.42 5.55
C ILE A 73 27.94 11.88 7.00
N GLU A 74 26.79 12.45 7.35
CA GLU A 74 26.42 12.74 8.73
C GLU A 74 25.37 11.75 9.20
N MET A 75 25.57 11.17 10.38
CA MET A 75 24.71 10.17 10.99
C MET A 75 24.22 10.67 12.36
N ASP A 76 22.94 10.43 12.65
CA ASP A 76 22.28 10.72 13.91
C ASP A 76 21.52 9.45 14.37
N GLY A 77 22.02 8.82 15.43
CA GLY A 77 21.49 7.58 15.98
C GLY A 77 22.58 6.55 16.28
N ALA A 78 22.22 5.51 17.03
CA ALA A 78 23.14 4.45 17.41
C ALA A 78 23.28 3.38 16.32
N THR A 79 24.52 3.02 16.00
CA THR A 79 24.88 1.88 15.15
C THR A 79 25.30 0.70 16.03
N GLU A 80 24.95 -0.53 15.64
CA GLU A 80 25.54 -1.73 16.24
C GLU A 80 27.00 -1.87 15.80
N THR A 81 27.27 -1.58 14.54
CA THR A 81 28.61 -1.51 13.97
C THR A 81 28.58 -0.59 12.76
N ASP A 82 29.57 0.30 12.66
CA ASP A 82 29.85 1.03 11.44
C ASP A 82 31.36 1.18 11.21
N TYR A 83 31.80 1.02 9.97
CA TYR A 83 33.21 1.18 9.58
C TYR A 83 33.35 1.47 8.09
N THR A 84 34.42 2.18 7.73
CA THR A 84 34.78 2.45 6.33
C THR A 84 35.63 1.31 5.78
N ALA A 85 35.34 0.88 4.55
CA ALA A 85 36.12 -0.08 3.79
C ALA A 85 36.53 0.50 2.44
N ASP A 86 37.78 0.28 2.05
CA ASP A 86 38.39 0.66 0.77
C ASP A 86 38.38 -0.50 -0.24
N GLU A 87 38.45 -1.74 0.23
CA GLU A 87 38.31 -2.92 -0.63
C GLU A 87 36.85 -3.25 -0.96
N THR A 88 36.41 -2.91 -2.18
CA THR A 88 35.05 -3.18 -2.68
C THR A 88 35.04 -3.82 -4.07
N PRO A 89 34.05 -4.67 -4.40
CA PRO A 89 33.89 -5.22 -5.75
C PRO A 89 33.18 -4.25 -6.72
N MET A 90 32.96 -2.99 -6.34
CA MET A 90 32.08 -2.07 -7.06
C MET A 90 32.52 -1.79 -8.49
N VAL A 91 33.84 -1.69 -8.74
CA VAL A 91 34.40 -1.55 -10.08
C VAL A 91 34.00 -2.73 -10.98
N SER A 92 34.02 -3.96 -10.46
CA SER A 92 33.60 -5.13 -11.22
C SER A 92 32.10 -5.12 -11.51
N TYR A 93 31.28 -4.65 -10.56
CA TYR A 93 29.83 -4.60 -10.70
C TYR A 93 29.39 -3.52 -11.70
N VAL A 94 30.00 -2.33 -11.67
CA VAL A 94 29.69 -1.26 -12.63
C VAL A 94 30.15 -1.62 -14.05
N ASN A 95 31.27 -2.33 -14.19
CA ASN A 95 31.72 -2.84 -15.50
C ASN A 95 30.72 -3.83 -16.10
N VAL A 96 30.18 -4.74 -15.27
CA VAL A 96 29.08 -5.62 -15.71
C VAL A 96 27.87 -4.78 -16.13
N HIS A 97 27.48 -3.79 -15.33
CA HIS A 97 26.36 -2.92 -15.68
C HIS A 97 26.56 -2.21 -17.03
N ALA A 98 27.74 -1.66 -17.30
CA ALA A 98 28.07 -1.02 -18.59
C ALA A 98 27.95 -1.98 -19.78
N VAL A 99 28.40 -3.23 -19.63
CA VAL A 99 28.23 -4.26 -20.67
C VAL A 99 26.75 -4.58 -20.91
N LEU A 100 25.96 -4.67 -19.84
CA LEU A 100 24.53 -4.91 -19.92
C LEU A 100 23.79 -3.72 -20.57
N ASP A 101 24.19 -2.49 -20.27
CA ASP A 101 23.65 -1.28 -20.88
C ASP A 101 23.91 -1.26 -22.41
N GLY A 102 25.12 -1.63 -22.82
CA GLY A 102 25.43 -1.84 -24.24
C GLY A 102 24.53 -2.91 -24.91
N ARG A 103 24.14 -3.97 -24.19
CA ARG A 103 23.18 -4.98 -24.70
C ARG A 103 21.76 -4.38 -24.83
N ARG A 104 21.32 -3.56 -23.87
CA ARG A 104 20.01 -2.89 -23.93
C ARG A 104 19.93 -1.94 -25.11
N SER A 105 20.96 -1.13 -25.31
CA SER A 105 21.06 -0.19 -26.44
C SER A 105 20.99 -0.89 -27.80
N ARG A 106 21.74 -2.00 -27.97
CA ARG A 106 21.66 -2.82 -29.20
C ARG A 106 20.29 -3.44 -29.41
N ALA A 107 19.66 -3.95 -28.35
CA ALA A 107 18.31 -4.51 -28.41
C ALA A 107 17.27 -3.44 -28.81
N LYS A 108 17.36 -2.24 -28.24
CA LYS A 108 16.48 -1.10 -28.57
C LYS A 108 16.65 -0.61 -30.00
N ALA A 109 17.87 -0.68 -30.55
CA ALA A 109 18.17 -0.30 -31.93
C ALA A 109 17.78 -1.37 -32.98
N SER A 110 17.50 -2.60 -32.54
CA SER A 110 17.11 -3.71 -33.41
C SER A 110 15.63 -3.63 -33.79
N SER A 111 15.24 -4.31 -34.88
CA SER A 111 13.85 -4.31 -35.34
C SER A 111 12.93 -4.89 -34.25
N PRO A 112 11.80 -4.23 -33.91
CA PRO A 112 10.83 -4.76 -32.95
C PRO A 112 10.22 -6.11 -33.37
N ASP A 113 10.24 -6.44 -34.66
CA ASP A 113 9.68 -7.71 -35.17
C ASP A 113 10.64 -8.88 -35.00
N ASP A 114 11.95 -8.62 -34.88
CA ASP A 114 12.93 -9.66 -34.58
C ASP A 114 13.05 -9.85 -33.06
N SER A 115 12.30 -10.82 -32.56
CA SER A 115 12.31 -11.19 -31.14
C SER A 115 13.69 -11.59 -30.59
N VAL A 116 14.64 -11.99 -31.44
CA VAL A 116 15.97 -12.43 -31.01
C VAL A 116 16.91 -11.25 -30.89
N SER A 117 16.98 -10.38 -31.89
CA SER A 117 17.88 -9.20 -31.84
C SER A 117 17.34 -8.09 -30.95
N SER A 118 16.02 -7.92 -30.83
CA SER A 118 15.40 -6.93 -29.94
C SER A 118 15.29 -7.36 -28.47
N GLN A 119 15.88 -8.49 -28.10
CA GLN A 119 15.87 -9.00 -26.73
C GLN A 119 17.02 -8.40 -25.91
N GLY A 120 16.67 -7.66 -24.86
CA GLY A 120 17.61 -7.15 -23.86
C GLY A 120 18.27 -8.23 -23.01
N PRO A 121 19.21 -7.87 -22.12
CA PRO A 121 19.92 -8.81 -21.27
C PRO A 121 18.97 -9.53 -20.30
N ARG A 122 19.13 -10.84 -20.18
CA ARG A 122 18.41 -11.70 -19.22
C ARG A 122 19.43 -12.22 -18.23
N VAL A 123 19.61 -11.45 -17.16
CA VAL A 123 20.70 -11.63 -16.19
C VAL A 123 20.18 -12.46 -15.03
N ILE A 124 20.83 -13.58 -14.71
CA ILE A 124 20.54 -14.37 -13.51
C ILE A 124 21.73 -14.37 -12.57
N VAL A 125 21.47 -14.02 -11.31
CA VAL A 125 22.49 -13.92 -10.27
C VAL A 125 22.41 -15.17 -9.40
N VAL A 126 23.50 -15.95 -9.38
CA VAL A 126 23.59 -17.25 -8.70
C VAL A 126 24.77 -17.28 -7.72
N GLY A 127 24.67 -18.13 -6.70
CA GLY A 127 25.66 -18.22 -5.64
C GLY A 127 25.07 -18.68 -4.32
N PRO A 128 25.92 -19.04 -3.36
CA PRO A 128 25.49 -19.63 -2.09
C PRO A 128 24.73 -18.60 -1.25
N THR A 129 24.17 -19.06 -0.14
CA THR A 129 23.65 -18.18 0.91
C THR A 129 24.69 -17.15 1.34
N ASP A 130 24.28 -15.91 1.56
CA ASP A 130 25.16 -14.79 1.98
C ASP A 130 26.35 -14.54 1.04
N SER A 131 26.08 -14.47 -0.27
CA SER A 131 27.06 -14.03 -1.28
C SER A 131 26.81 -12.62 -1.84
N GLY A 132 25.71 -11.95 -1.45
CA GLY A 132 25.35 -10.61 -1.93
C GLY A 132 24.46 -10.59 -3.18
N LYS A 133 23.80 -11.70 -3.55
CA LYS A 133 22.95 -11.79 -4.76
C LYS A 133 21.88 -10.71 -4.83
N SER A 134 21.03 -10.62 -3.80
CA SER A 134 19.93 -9.64 -3.74
C SER A 134 20.45 -8.21 -3.83
N THR A 135 21.60 -7.92 -3.22
CA THR A 135 22.25 -6.61 -3.26
C THR A 135 22.76 -6.27 -4.66
N LEU A 136 23.44 -7.21 -5.33
CA LEU A 136 23.89 -7.03 -6.71
C LEU A 136 22.71 -6.85 -7.66
N SER A 137 21.65 -7.64 -7.50
CA SER A 137 20.42 -7.49 -8.27
C SER A 137 19.84 -6.07 -8.10
N ARG A 138 19.77 -5.57 -6.87
CA ARG A 138 19.32 -4.20 -6.57
C ARG A 138 20.16 -3.13 -7.28
N MET A 139 21.50 -3.23 -7.21
CA MET A 139 22.40 -2.29 -7.90
C MET A 139 22.18 -2.29 -9.42
N LEU A 140 22.14 -3.47 -10.05
CA LEU A 140 21.94 -3.59 -11.49
C LEU A 140 20.59 -3.03 -11.96
N LEU A 141 19.55 -3.15 -11.13
CA LEU A 141 18.23 -2.59 -11.38
C LEU A 141 18.22 -1.08 -11.20
N SER A 142 18.74 -0.56 -10.08
CA SER A 142 18.76 0.88 -9.78
C SER A 142 19.58 1.66 -10.80
N TRP A 143 20.78 1.18 -11.18
CA TRP A 143 21.58 1.84 -12.21
C TRP A 143 20.89 1.84 -13.58
N ALA A 144 20.21 0.75 -13.94
CA ALA A 144 19.46 0.69 -15.20
C ALA A 144 18.27 1.67 -15.18
N ALA A 145 17.52 1.73 -14.09
CA ALA A 145 16.41 2.67 -13.93
C ALA A 145 16.89 4.13 -13.90
N LYS A 146 18.05 4.41 -13.28
CA LYS A 146 18.72 5.72 -13.31
C LYS A 146 19.02 6.19 -14.73
N GLN A 147 19.34 5.26 -15.63
CA GLN A 147 19.57 5.53 -17.06
C GLN A 147 18.28 5.53 -17.91
N GLY A 148 17.11 5.45 -17.28
CA GLY A 148 15.81 5.47 -17.96
C GLY A 148 15.37 4.13 -18.55
N TRP A 149 16.07 3.03 -18.26
CA TRP A 149 15.61 1.68 -18.60
C TRP A 149 14.51 1.20 -17.65
N LYS A 150 13.74 0.22 -18.09
CA LYS A 150 12.65 -0.39 -17.30
C LYS A 150 12.83 -1.90 -17.19
N PRO A 151 13.92 -2.38 -16.57
CA PRO A 151 14.16 -3.82 -16.46
C PRO A 151 13.10 -4.47 -15.56
N THR A 152 12.75 -5.72 -15.88
CA THR A 152 11.92 -6.54 -14.99
C THR A 152 12.81 -7.18 -13.93
N PHE A 153 12.51 -6.93 -12.66
CA PHE A 153 13.09 -7.70 -11.57
C PHE A 153 12.29 -8.98 -11.38
N VAL A 154 12.99 -10.12 -11.30
CA VAL A 154 12.42 -11.42 -11.00
C VAL A 154 13.09 -11.94 -9.73
N ASP A 155 12.31 -12.25 -8.70
CA ASP A 155 12.80 -12.78 -7.45
C ASP A 155 12.32 -14.23 -7.26
N LEU A 156 13.26 -15.17 -7.39
CA LEU A 156 13.02 -16.60 -7.24
C LEU A 156 13.45 -17.12 -5.85
N ASP A 157 13.85 -16.23 -4.94
CA ASP A 157 14.18 -16.58 -3.55
C ASP A 157 12.90 -16.62 -2.70
N ILE A 158 12.29 -17.80 -2.62
CA ILE A 158 11.11 -18.04 -1.77
C ILE A 158 11.41 -17.93 -0.26
N GLY A 159 12.67 -17.97 0.16
CA GLY A 159 13.03 -17.97 1.58
C GLY A 159 13.28 -16.58 2.15
N GLN A 160 13.83 -15.68 1.33
CA GLN A 160 14.24 -14.31 1.70
C GLN A 160 14.01 -13.30 0.57
N GLY A 161 12.96 -13.50 -0.23
CA GLY A 161 12.57 -12.59 -1.30
C GLY A 161 12.27 -11.17 -0.83
N SER A 162 12.41 -10.23 -1.76
CA SER A 162 12.37 -8.79 -1.52
C SER A 162 11.15 -8.08 -2.12
N ILE A 163 10.40 -8.76 -3.00
CA ILE A 163 9.20 -8.17 -3.63
C ILE A 163 7.97 -8.29 -2.73
N THR A 164 7.78 -9.42 -2.04
CA THR A 164 6.57 -9.66 -1.23
C THR A 164 6.92 -10.55 -0.03
N ILE A 165 5.92 -11.17 0.60
CA ILE A 165 6.11 -12.08 1.73
C ILE A 165 6.95 -13.32 1.34
N PRO A 166 7.65 -13.95 2.31
CA PRO A 166 8.30 -15.23 2.09
C PRO A 166 7.32 -16.31 1.65
N GLY A 167 7.82 -17.28 0.89
CA GLY A 167 7.03 -18.35 0.28
C GLY A 167 6.51 -18.00 -1.11
N CYS A 168 6.94 -16.90 -1.71
CA CYS A 168 6.54 -16.48 -3.05
C CYS A 168 7.71 -16.42 -4.01
N ILE A 169 7.45 -16.67 -5.29
CA ILE A 169 8.26 -16.12 -6.38
C ILE A 169 7.49 -14.95 -6.98
N ALA A 170 8.22 -13.92 -7.43
CA ALA A 170 7.55 -12.73 -7.93
C ALA A 170 8.36 -12.01 -9.00
N ALA A 171 7.70 -11.13 -9.74
CA ALA A 171 8.35 -10.20 -10.66
C ALA A 171 7.65 -8.85 -10.72
N THR A 172 8.42 -7.79 -10.91
CA THR A 172 7.91 -6.42 -11.05
C THR A 172 8.83 -5.57 -11.92
N PRO A 173 8.31 -4.67 -12.78
CA PRO A 173 9.13 -3.72 -13.51
C PRO A 173 9.73 -2.66 -12.57
N ILE A 174 11.01 -2.33 -12.76
CA ILE A 174 11.69 -1.27 -12.03
C ILE A 174 11.81 -0.05 -12.95
N GLU A 175 11.00 0.99 -12.70
CA GLU A 175 10.97 2.21 -13.51
C GLU A 175 11.82 3.35 -12.93
N MET A 176 12.10 3.31 -11.63
CA MET A 176 12.91 4.30 -10.90
C MET A 176 13.95 3.56 -10.04
N PRO A 177 15.07 4.22 -9.68
CA PRO A 177 16.01 3.66 -8.71
C PRO A 177 15.28 3.19 -7.44
N ILE A 178 15.66 2.02 -6.94
CA ILE A 178 15.01 1.38 -5.79
C ILE A 178 15.35 2.19 -4.54
N ASP A 179 14.33 2.63 -3.79
CA ASP A 179 14.54 3.44 -2.60
C ASP A 179 15.37 2.66 -1.56
N PRO A 180 16.41 3.25 -0.96
CA PRO A 180 17.28 2.55 -0.02
C PRO A 180 16.59 2.18 1.31
N VAL A 181 15.51 2.87 1.66
CA VAL A 181 14.70 2.68 2.88
C VAL A 181 13.45 1.87 2.55
N GLU A 182 12.61 2.34 1.62
CA GLU A 182 11.32 1.73 1.27
C GLU A 182 11.46 0.46 0.41
N GLY A 183 12.56 0.34 -0.34
CA GLY A 183 12.81 -0.82 -1.19
C GLY A 183 12.03 -0.78 -2.51
N ILE A 184 11.55 -1.96 -2.93
CA ILE A 184 10.89 -2.13 -4.24
C ILE A 184 9.41 -1.76 -4.11
N PRO A 185 8.88 -0.86 -4.97
CA PRO A 185 7.47 -0.51 -4.94
C PRO A 185 6.56 -1.74 -5.15
N LEU A 186 5.54 -1.88 -4.31
CA LEU A 186 4.57 -2.98 -4.34
C LEU A 186 3.42 -2.76 -5.34
N GLU A 187 3.56 -1.82 -6.29
CA GLU A 187 2.49 -1.52 -7.25
C GLU A 187 2.31 -2.67 -8.26
N MET A 188 1.33 -3.54 -8.00
CA MET A 188 0.89 -4.68 -8.84
C MET A 188 2.02 -5.63 -9.33
N PRO A 189 2.78 -6.28 -8.44
CA PRO A 189 3.71 -7.33 -8.83
C PRO A 189 2.99 -8.58 -9.38
N LEU A 190 3.67 -9.31 -10.27
CA LEU A 190 3.33 -10.70 -10.56
C LEU A 190 3.83 -11.55 -9.40
N VAL A 191 2.96 -12.22 -8.67
CA VAL A 191 3.26 -13.01 -7.48
C VAL A 191 2.61 -14.38 -7.61
N TYR A 192 3.43 -15.41 -7.44
CA TYR A 192 3.00 -16.80 -7.35
C TYR A 192 3.36 -17.35 -5.97
N PHE A 193 2.38 -17.91 -5.28
CA PHE A 193 2.56 -18.40 -3.92
C PHE A 193 2.91 -19.89 -3.90
N TYR A 194 4.11 -20.19 -3.43
CA TYR A 194 4.62 -21.54 -3.22
C TYR A 194 4.30 -22.07 -1.81
N GLY A 195 4.30 -21.18 -0.80
CA GLY A 195 3.83 -21.44 0.56
C GLY A 195 4.86 -21.97 1.56
N HIS A 196 6.03 -22.42 1.09
CA HIS A 196 7.13 -22.84 1.96
C HIS A 196 8.39 -21.99 1.75
N ALA A 197 9.29 -21.97 2.74
CA ALA A 197 10.55 -21.22 2.64
C ALA A 197 11.67 -21.96 1.88
N THR A 198 11.43 -23.20 1.43
CA THR A 198 12.40 -24.02 0.68
C THR A 198 11.74 -24.88 -0.40
N PRO A 199 12.33 -25.00 -1.61
CA PRO A 199 11.74 -25.80 -2.68
C PRO A 199 11.75 -27.30 -2.41
N SER A 200 12.51 -27.73 -1.39
CA SER A 200 12.62 -29.15 -1.02
C SER A 200 11.28 -29.78 -0.63
N ASN A 201 10.30 -28.99 -0.19
CA ASN A 201 8.94 -29.48 0.10
C ASN A 201 8.21 -29.99 -1.14
N ASN A 202 8.36 -29.32 -2.29
CA ASN A 202 7.69 -29.66 -3.54
C ASN A 202 8.45 -29.09 -4.75
N VAL A 203 9.48 -29.82 -5.18
CA VAL A 203 10.41 -29.40 -6.25
C VAL A 203 9.68 -29.18 -7.58
N GLU A 204 8.72 -30.05 -7.89
CA GLU A 204 7.97 -29.96 -9.16
C GLU A 204 7.02 -28.77 -9.17
N LEU A 205 6.34 -28.46 -8.06
CA LEU A 205 5.56 -27.23 -7.95
C LEU A 205 6.44 -25.99 -8.15
N TYR A 206 7.62 -25.94 -7.52
CA TYR A 206 8.53 -24.81 -7.72
C TYR A 206 8.92 -24.65 -9.21
N LYS A 207 9.22 -25.75 -9.90
CA LYS A 207 9.52 -25.72 -11.35
C LYS A 207 8.34 -25.23 -12.18
N VAL A 208 7.11 -25.62 -11.85
CA VAL A 208 5.88 -25.17 -12.53
C VAL A 208 5.67 -23.68 -12.30
N LEU A 209 5.74 -23.19 -11.06
CA LEU A 209 5.59 -21.76 -10.78
C LEU A 209 6.64 -20.91 -11.52
N VAL A 210 7.89 -21.39 -11.59
CA VAL A 210 8.96 -20.73 -12.38
C VAL A 210 8.58 -20.65 -13.86
N LYS A 211 7.97 -21.70 -14.43
CA LYS A 211 7.48 -21.69 -15.82
C LYS A 211 6.30 -20.74 -16.02
N GLU A 212 5.34 -20.71 -15.10
CA GLU A 212 4.19 -19.81 -15.16
C GLU A 212 4.64 -18.34 -15.11
N LEU A 213 5.53 -18.00 -14.16
CA LEU A 213 6.09 -16.66 -14.03
C LEU A 213 6.85 -16.25 -15.30
N ALA A 214 7.71 -17.13 -15.83
CA ALA A 214 8.42 -16.87 -17.08
C ALA A 214 7.45 -16.68 -18.26
N GLY A 215 6.45 -17.54 -18.39
CA GLY A 215 5.43 -17.45 -19.43
C GLY A 215 4.64 -16.14 -19.39
N MET A 216 4.29 -15.67 -18.19
CA MET A 216 3.64 -14.37 -18.02
C MET A 216 4.54 -13.20 -18.42
N ILE A 217 5.83 -13.24 -18.09
CA ILE A 217 6.80 -12.22 -18.49
C ILE A 217 7.01 -12.22 -20.02
N GLU A 218 7.05 -13.39 -20.66
CA GLU A 218 7.13 -13.46 -22.14
C GLU A 218 5.92 -12.79 -22.81
N ARG A 219 4.71 -12.98 -22.26
CA ARG A 219 3.50 -12.29 -22.74
C ARG A 219 3.63 -10.77 -22.57
N GLN A 220 4.16 -10.30 -21.44
CA GLN A 220 4.41 -8.87 -21.21
C GLN A 220 5.45 -8.30 -22.20
N PHE A 221 6.54 -9.02 -22.46
CA PHE A 221 7.59 -8.59 -23.39
C PHE A 221 7.13 -8.58 -24.85
N THR A 222 6.22 -9.48 -25.23
CA THR A 222 5.62 -9.49 -26.57
C THR A 222 4.81 -8.21 -26.82
N GLY A 223 4.11 -7.70 -25.80
CA GLY A 223 3.34 -6.46 -25.89
C GLY A 223 4.11 -5.17 -25.57
N ASN A 224 5.38 -5.26 -25.14
CA ASN A 224 6.15 -4.12 -24.66
C ASN A 224 7.63 -4.20 -25.07
N ALA A 225 7.93 -3.62 -26.24
CA ALA A 225 9.29 -3.58 -26.79
C ALA A 225 10.30 -2.84 -25.89
N GLU A 226 9.87 -1.81 -25.14
CA GLU A 226 10.73 -1.06 -24.23
C GLU A 226 11.20 -1.93 -23.04
N SER A 227 10.27 -2.64 -22.40
CA SER A 227 10.60 -3.59 -21.33
C SER A 227 11.42 -4.77 -21.86
N ARG A 228 11.10 -5.28 -23.05
CA ARG A 228 11.86 -6.36 -23.70
C ARG A 228 13.32 -5.96 -23.96
N ALA A 229 13.56 -4.76 -24.48
CA ALA A 229 14.90 -4.22 -24.71
C ALA A 229 15.64 -3.89 -23.39
N SER A 230 14.91 -3.46 -22.35
CA SER A 230 15.47 -3.22 -21.01
C SER A 230 15.95 -4.51 -20.34
N GLY A 231 15.33 -5.65 -20.66
CA GLY A 231 15.70 -6.96 -20.17
C GLY A 231 15.21 -7.24 -18.74
N MET A 232 15.88 -8.16 -18.05
CA MET A 232 15.51 -8.58 -16.70
C MET A 232 16.73 -8.93 -15.84
N VAL A 233 16.54 -8.82 -14.52
CA VAL A 233 17.50 -9.28 -13.51
C VAL A 233 16.78 -10.29 -12.62
N ILE A 234 17.34 -11.49 -12.50
CA ILE A 234 16.75 -12.64 -11.82
C ILE A 234 17.59 -12.94 -10.58
N ASN A 235 17.02 -12.66 -9.40
CA ASN A 235 17.58 -13.11 -8.13
C ASN A 235 17.19 -14.56 -7.85
N THR A 236 18.12 -15.31 -7.24
CA THR A 236 17.93 -16.74 -6.92
C THR A 236 18.16 -17.03 -5.44
N MET A 237 17.67 -18.17 -4.97
CA MET A 237 17.95 -18.68 -3.63
C MET A 237 19.41 -19.11 -3.45
N GLY A 238 19.84 -19.30 -2.20
CA GLY A 238 21.21 -19.73 -1.85
C GLY A 238 21.51 -21.23 -1.93
N TRP A 239 20.56 -22.06 -2.38
CA TRP A 239 20.72 -23.51 -2.44
C TRP A 239 21.34 -23.93 -3.78
N ILE A 240 22.65 -24.20 -3.77
CA ILE A 240 23.46 -24.41 -4.99
C ILE A 240 23.95 -25.84 -5.21
N GLU A 241 23.59 -26.77 -4.31
CA GLU A 241 24.05 -28.16 -4.34
C GLU A 241 22.88 -29.12 -4.51
N GLY A 242 23.13 -30.29 -5.11
CA GLY A 242 22.12 -31.32 -5.36
C GLY A 242 20.94 -30.76 -6.15
N VAL A 243 19.72 -30.98 -5.65
CA VAL A 243 18.47 -30.46 -6.24
C VAL A 243 18.49 -28.94 -6.41
N GLY A 244 19.19 -28.20 -5.53
CA GLY A 244 19.36 -26.76 -5.67
C GLY A 244 20.06 -26.36 -6.99
N TYR A 245 21.09 -27.12 -7.40
CA TYR A 245 21.77 -26.93 -8.67
C TYR A 245 20.83 -27.20 -9.86
N ASP A 246 20.04 -28.27 -9.80
CA ASP A 246 19.07 -28.59 -10.85
C ASP A 246 18.00 -27.50 -11.01
N LEU A 247 17.58 -26.90 -9.89
CA LEU A 247 16.65 -25.77 -9.89
C LEU A 247 17.26 -24.50 -10.49
N LEU A 248 18.55 -24.25 -10.26
CA LEU A 248 19.27 -23.15 -10.94
C LEU A 248 19.32 -23.38 -12.46
N LEU A 249 19.65 -24.59 -12.91
CA LEU A 249 19.65 -24.92 -14.34
C LEU A 249 18.26 -24.81 -14.96
N HIS A 250 17.23 -25.27 -14.24
CA HIS A 250 15.84 -25.10 -14.65
C HIS A 250 15.49 -23.61 -14.83
N ALA A 251 15.86 -22.75 -13.87
CA ALA A 251 15.60 -21.31 -13.96
C ALA A 251 16.36 -20.66 -15.12
N ILE A 252 17.66 -20.96 -15.29
CA ILE A 252 18.49 -20.45 -16.39
C ILE A 252 17.83 -20.72 -17.75
N ARG A 253 17.42 -21.98 -17.98
CA ARG A 253 16.80 -22.40 -19.24
C ARG A 253 15.38 -21.87 -19.42
N THR A 254 14.57 -21.90 -18.36
CA THR A 254 13.17 -21.45 -18.41
C THR A 254 13.06 -19.97 -18.69
N PHE A 255 13.90 -19.14 -18.06
CA PHE A 255 13.95 -17.70 -18.31
C PHE A 255 14.80 -17.33 -19.54
N LYS A 256 15.45 -18.29 -20.20
CA LYS A 256 16.38 -18.07 -21.32
C LYS A 256 17.46 -17.05 -20.94
N ALA A 257 18.05 -17.21 -19.75
CA ALA A 257 19.07 -16.31 -19.26
C ALA A 257 20.31 -16.35 -20.17
N ASN A 258 20.76 -15.18 -20.63
CA ASN A 258 21.91 -15.04 -21.52
C ASN A 258 23.15 -14.48 -20.80
N VAL A 259 23.01 -14.09 -19.54
CA VAL A 259 24.13 -13.72 -18.66
C VAL A 259 23.92 -14.37 -17.30
N VAL A 260 24.86 -15.21 -16.87
CA VAL A 260 24.86 -15.89 -15.57
C VAL A 260 25.98 -15.28 -14.72
N LEU A 261 25.61 -14.55 -13.68
CA LEU A 261 26.56 -13.94 -12.75
C LEU A 261 26.73 -14.83 -11.51
N VAL A 262 27.92 -15.42 -11.35
CA VAL A 262 28.24 -16.33 -10.25
C VAL A 262 29.00 -15.59 -9.15
N LEU A 263 28.39 -15.45 -7.97
CA LEU A 263 28.99 -14.76 -6.82
C LEU A 263 29.77 -15.71 -5.92
N GLY A 264 31.10 -15.51 -5.84
CA GLY A 264 31.94 -16.01 -4.75
C GLY A 264 32.08 -17.54 -4.62
N GLN A 265 31.77 -18.34 -5.64
CA GLN A 265 31.93 -19.80 -5.64
C GLN A 265 32.54 -20.32 -6.94
N GLU A 266 33.78 -20.77 -6.88
CA GLU A 266 34.53 -21.27 -8.05
C GLU A 266 33.98 -22.58 -8.58
N LYS A 267 33.69 -23.54 -7.68
CA LYS A 267 33.10 -24.83 -8.03
C LYS A 267 31.81 -24.66 -8.83
N LEU A 268 30.90 -23.81 -8.34
CA LEU A 268 29.64 -23.51 -9.04
C LEU A 268 29.89 -22.88 -10.42
N CYS A 269 30.82 -21.93 -10.52
CA CYS A 269 31.18 -21.30 -11.79
C CYS A 269 31.71 -22.33 -12.80
N SER A 270 32.61 -23.21 -12.36
CA SER A 270 33.16 -24.28 -13.20
C SER A 270 32.07 -25.24 -13.67
N MET A 271 31.19 -25.69 -12.78
CA MET A 271 30.07 -26.58 -13.12
C MET A 271 29.08 -25.93 -14.09
N LEU A 272 28.75 -24.64 -13.92
CA LEU A 272 27.86 -23.92 -14.83
C LEU A 272 28.50 -23.67 -16.20
N LYS A 273 29.79 -23.34 -16.25
CA LYS A 273 30.53 -23.21 -17.51
C LYS A 273 30.58 -24.51 -18.30
N ASP A 274 30.77 -25.63 -17.61
CA ASP A 274 30.85 -26.95 -18.24
C ASP A 274 29.50 -27.37 -18.84
N VAL A 275 28.41 -27.29 -18.05
CA VAL A 275 27.08 -27.72 -18.51
C VAL A 275 26.45 -26.77 -19.55
N LEU A 276 26.77 -25.47 -19.50
CA LEU A 276 26.26 -24.47 -20.45
C LEU A 276 27.19 -24.28 -21.66
N LYS A 277 28.25 -25.07 -21.78
CA LYS A 277 29.19 -25.01 -22.91
C LYS A 277 28.53 -25.23 -24.26
N SER A 278 27.43 -26.00 -24.31
CA SER A 278 26.62 -26.22 -25.50
C SER A 278 25.69 -25.05 -25.87
N GLU A 279 25.60 -24.02 -25.02
CA GLU A 279 24.71 -22.87 -25.18
C GLU A 279 25.54 -21.59 -25.42
N PRO A 280 26.07 -21.36 -26.65
CA PRO A 280 27.06 -20.30 -26.92
C PRO A 280 26.52 -18.86 -26.77
N LYS A 281 25.23 -18.70 -26.54
CA LYS A 281 24.58 -17.40 -26.28
C LYS A 281 24.56 -17.03 -24.79
N VAL A 282 25.09 -17.89 -23.92
CA VAL A 282 25.05 -17.72 -22.46
C VAL A 282 26.44 -17.40 -21.92
N ASP A 283 26.61 -16.19 -21.39
CA ASP A 283 27.87 -15.76 -20.78
C ASP A 283 27.87 -16.06 -19.28
N VAL A 284 28.78 -16.94 -18.84
CA VAL A 284 28.97 -17.26 -17.42
C VAL A 284 30.14 -16.45 -16.84
N VAL A 285 29.83 -15.47 -16.00
CA VAL A 285 30.79 -14.51 -15.43
C VAL A 285 30.89 -14.73 -13.92
N LYS A 286 32.12 -14.94 -13.42
CA LYS A 286 32.39 -14.98 -11.98
C LYS A 286 32.62 -13.56 -11.47
N LEU A 287 32.00 -13.20 -10.36
CA LEU A 287 32.27 -11.95 -9.65
C LEU A 287 32.68 -12.24 -8.20
N GLN A 288 33.46 -11.32 -7.63
CA GLN A 288 33.87 -11.36 -6.24
C GLN A 288 32.69 -10.97 -5.34
N ARG A 289 32.54 -11.65 -4.20
CA ARG A 289 31.58 -11.24 -3.16
C ARG A 289 32.07 -9.97 -2.46
N SER A 290 31.17 -9.09 -2.03
CA SER A 290 31.57 -7.94 -1.21
C SER A 290 32.09 -8.42 0.16
N GLY A 291 33.13 -7.75 0.67
CA GLY A 291 33.62 -7.95 2.04
C GLY A 291 32.60 -7.53 3.11
N GLY A 292 31.60 -6.72 2.74
CA GLY A 292 30.54 -6.25 3.63
C GLY A 292 29.35 -7.21 3.75
N VAL A 293 29.44 -8.42 3.17
CA VAL A 293 28.34 -9.38 3.26
C VAL A 293 28.26 -9.97 4.67
N VAL A 294 27.09 -9.78 5.29
CA VAL A 294 26.82 -10.24 6.64
C VAL A 294 26.28 -11.67 6.63
N SER A 295 26.92 -12.56 7.39
CA SER A 295 26.44 -13.91 7.59
C SER A 295 25.20 -13.93 8.47
N ARG A 296 24.13 -14.59 8.02
CA ARG A 296 22.85 -14.66 8.73
C ARG A 296 22.54 -16.11 9.10
N ASN A 297 22.53 -16.38 10.40
CA ASN A 297 22.11 -17.68 10.93
C ASN A 297 20.60 -17.94 10.71
N ALA A 298 20.16 -19.17 11.00
CA ALA A 298 18.77 -19.59 10.80
C ALA A 298 17.76 -18.74 11.59
N LYS A 299 18.10 -18.32 12.82
CA LYS A 299 17.23 -17.52 13.70
C LYS A 299 17.04 -16.10 13.17
N VAL A 300 18.11 -15.45 12.72
CA VAL A 300 18.05 -14.11 12.09
C VAL A 300 17.20 -14.17 10.81
N ARG A 301 17.36 -15.23 10.01
CA ARG A 301 16.55 -15.45 8.80
C ARG A 301 15.07 -15.65 9.13
N GLN A 302 14.76 -16.39 10.18
CA GLN A 302 13.39 -16.58 10.65
C GLN A 302 12.77 -15.25 11.09
N LYS A 303 13.49 -14.46 11.89
CA LYS A 303 13.03 -13.13 12.33
C LYS A 303 12.82 -12.18 11.14
N ALA A 304 13.72 -12.20 10.15
CA ALA A 304 13.57 -11.42 8.92
C ALA A 304 12.30 -11.80 8.13
N ARG A 305 11.98 -13.10 8.03
CA ARG A 305 10.73 -13.56 7.42
C ARG A 305 9.50 -13.04 8.16
N SER A 306 9.49 -13.14 9.49
CA SER A 306 8.40 -12.62 10.31
C SER A 306 8.24 -11.11 10.16
N TYR A 307 9.36 -10.37 10.09
CA TYR A 307 9.34 -8.93 9.86
C TYR A 307 8.75 -8.58 8.49
N ARG A 308 9.14 -9.29 7.42
CA ARG A 308 8.59 -9.08 6.07
C ARG A 308 7.09 -9.36 5.99
N ILE A 309 6.60 -10.38 6.68
CA ILE A 309 5.15 -10.65 6.77
C ILE A 309 4.44 -9.50 7.48
N ARG A 310 5.01 -9.02 8.60
CA ARG A 310 4.45 -7.87 9.33
C ARG A 310 4.47 -6.60 8.46
N GLU A 311 5.57 -6.32 7.79
CA GLU A 311 5.74 -5.17 6.89
C GLU A 311 4.69 -5.18 5.78
N TYR A 312 4.32 -6.35 5.24
CA TYR A 312 3.26 -6.45 4.24
C TYR A 312 1.90 -5.97 4.77
N PHE A 313 1.52 -6.33 6.00
CA PHE A 313 0.21 -5.95 6.57
C PHE A 313 0.19 -4.56 7.20
N TYR A 314 1.31 -4.11 7.78
CA TYR A 314 1.37 -2.88 8.57
C TYR A 314 2.19 -1.77 7.90
N GLY A 315 2.90 -2.05 6.81
CA GLY A 315 3.84 -1.11 6.20
C GLY A 315 5.17 -1.03 6.94
N LEU A 316 6.13 -0.32 6.35
CA LEU A 316 7.48 -0.18 6.90
C LEU A 316 7.48 0.60 8.23
N SER A 317 6.63 1.61 8.33
CA SER A 317 6.53 2.50 9.50
C SER A 317 5.32 2.20 10.39
N ASN A 318 4.65 1.06 10.19
CA ASN A 318 3.30 0.79 10.73
C ASN A 318 2.25 1.81 10.23
N ASP A 319 2.45 2.33 9.01
CA ASP A 319 1.61 3.32 8.36
C ASP A 319 0.39 2.71 7.64
N LEU A 320 0.39 1.40 7.39
CA LEU A 320 -0.77 0.66 6.90
C LEU A 320 -1.60 0.13 8.07
N SER A 321 -2.93 0.18 7.92
CA SER A 321 -3.89 -0.37 8.88
C SER A 321 -4.63 -1.55 8.23
N PRO A 322 -4.22 -2.81 8.49
CA PRO A 322 -4.89 -3.96 7.91
C PRO A 322 -6.33 -4.07 8.43
N HIS A 323 -7.25 -4.43 7.55
CA HIS A 323 -8.67 -4.55 7.85
C HIS A 323 -8.93 -5.89 8.51
N SER A 324 -9.62 -5.89 9.66
CA SER A 324 -10.14 -7.11 10.26
C SER A 324 -11.53 -7.40 9.71
N ASN A 325 -11.68 -8.51 9.00
CA ASN A 325 -12.94 -8.91 8.38
C ASN A 325 -13.39 -10.30 8.85
N ILE A 326 -14.70 -10.49 8.90
CA ILE A 326 -15.35 -11.74 9.28
C ILE A 326 -16.03 -12.31 8.04
N ALA A 327 -15.55 -13.45 7.56
CA ALA A 327 -16.17 -14.17 6.44
C ALA A 327 -16.89 -15.43 6.93
N ASN A 328 -17.95 -15.85 6.24
CA ASN A 328 -18.57 -17.15 6.50
C ASN A 328 -17.79 -18.24 5.76
N PHE A 329 -17.81 -19.47 6.29
CA PHE A 329 -17.15 -20.60 5.63
C PHE A 329 -17.71 -20.88 4.22
N SER A 330 -18.98 -20.59 3.97
CA SER A 330 -19.63 -20.74 2.66
C SER A 330 -19.05 -19.83 1.58
N ASP A 331 -18.45 -18.71 2.00
CA ASP A 331 -17.99 -17.66 1.10
C ASP A 331 -16.51 -17.86 0.73
N LEU A 332 -15.87 -18.90 1.28
CA LEU A 332 -14.46 -19.18 1.15
C LEU A 332 -14.22 -20.62 0.65
N PHE A 333 -13.60 -20.73 -0.51
CA PHE A 333 -13.05 -21.99 -0.98
C PHE A 333 -11.56 -22.02 -0.70
N VAL A 334 -11.12 -22.95 0.16
CA VAL A 334 -9.72 -23.13 0.54
C VAL A 334 -9.13 -24.34 -0.19
N TYR A 335 -7.99 -24.15 -0.86
CA TYR A 335 -7.30 -25.21 -1.60
C TYR A 335 -5.87 -25.40 -1.14
N ARG A 336 -5.31 -26.60 -1.36
CA ARG A 336 -3.88 -26.91 -1.25
C ARG A 336 -3.30 -27.52 -2.49
N VAL A 337 -2.04 -27.23 -2.80
CA VAL A 337 -1.32 -27.83 -3.94
C VAL A 337 -0.33 -28.87 -3.44
N GLY A 338 -0.53 -30.11 -3.90
CA GLY A 338 0.22 -31.27 -3.42
C GLY A 338 -0.25 -31.73 -2.04
N GLY A 339 0.39 -32.79 -1.51
CA GLY A 339 0.13 -33.27 -0.15
C GLY A 339 -1.07 -34.21 0.02
N GLY A 340 -1.22 -35.21 -0.85
CA GLY A 340 -1.96 -36.45 -0.51
C GLY A 340 -1.18 -37.33 0.48
N PRO A 341 -1.78 -38.38 1.08
CA PRO A 341 -1.06 -39.31 1.94
C PRO A 341 0.11 -39.92 1.15
N GLN A 342 1.33 -39.47 1.43
CA GLN A 342 2.54 -40.07 0.92
C GLN A 342 2.88 -41.21 1.87
N ALA A 343 2.73 -42.46 1.41
CA ALA A 343 3.40 -43.56 2.09
C ALA A 343 4.91 -43.21 2.12
N PRO A 344 5.57 -43.25 3.29
CA PRO A 344 7.02 -43.05 3.35
C PRO A 344 7.70 -44.08 2.44
N ARG A 345 8.87 -43.75 1.87
CA ARG A 345 9.61 -44.68 0.98
C ARG A 345 9.84 -46.06 1.60
N SER A 346 9.94 -46.14 2.93
CA SER A 346 10.03 -47.40 3.68
C SER A 346 8.80 -48.29 3.60
N ALA A 347 7.63 -47.73 3.30
CA ALA A 347 6.37 -48.45 3.12
C ALA A 347 6.05 -48.76 1.65
N LEU A 348 6.89 -48.32 0.71
CA LEU A 348 6.75 -48.58 -0.73
C LEU A 348 7.64 -49.79 -1.14
N PRO A 349 7.20 -50.65 -2.07
CA PRO A 349 8.06 -51.66 -2.68
C PRO A 349 9.32 -51.03 -3.30
N ILE A 350 10.45 -51.75 -3.28
CA ILE A 350 11.68 -51.33 -3.96
C ILE A 350 11.37 -51.04 -5.42
N GLY A 351 11.52 -49.77 -5.85
CA GLY A 351 11.25 -49.32 -7.22
C GLY A 351 9.90 -48.61 -7.44
N ALA A 352 9.00 -48.54 -6.46
CA ALA A 352 7.75 -47.79 -6.57
C ALA A 352 7.94 -46.30 -6.18
N GLU A 353 7.51 -45.38 -7.05
CA GLU A 353 7.44 -43.95 -6.75
C GLU A 353 6.08 -43.56 -6.14
N PRO A 354 6.02 -42.53 -5.27
CA PRO A 354 4.75 -42.03 -4.74
C PRO A 354 3.80 -41.58 -5.86
N ALA A 355 2.61 -42.17 -5.94
CA ALA A 355 1.62 -41.89 -7.00
C ALA A 355 0.87 -40.55 -6.86
N ALA A 356 1.20 -39.72 -5.87
CA ALA A 356 0.53 -38.44 -5.68
C ALA A 356 1.12 -37.40 -6.64
N ASP A 357 0.30 -36.90 -7.56
CA ASP A 357 0.65 -35.75 -8.40
C ASP A 357 1.05 -34.56 -7.50
N PRO A 358 2.33 -34.11 -7.54
CA PRO A 358 2.83 -33.05 -6.69
C PRO A 358 2.17 -31.70 -6.97
N THR A 359 1.52 -31.54 -8.12
CA THR A 359 0.86 -30.31 -8.57
C THR A 359 -0.66 -30.37 -8.47
N ARG A 360 -1.21 -31.44 -7.89
CA ARG A 360 -2.66 -31.58 -7.73
C ARG A 360 -3.20 -30.56 -6.74
N VAL A 361 -4.20 -29.80 -7.18
CA VAL A 361 -5.02 -28.93 -6.33
C VAL A 361 -6.08 -29.77 -5.60
N VAL A 362 -6.15 -29.65 -4.28
CA VAL A 362 -7.07 -30.40 -3.41
C VAL A 362 -7.82 -29.43 -2.51
N PRO A 363 -9.17 -29.47 -2.44
CA PRO A 363 -9.92 -28.65 -1.50
C PRO A 363 -9.60 -29.05 -0.05
N VAL A 364 -9.54 -28.07 0.84
CA VAL A 364 -9.25 -28.23 2.27
C VAL A 364 -10.47 -27.76 3.05
N ASN A 365 -10.94 -28.59 3.97
CA ASN A 365 -12.01 -28.20 4.89
C ASN A 365 -11.49 -27.15 5.88
N ILE A 366 -12.27 -26.09 6.08
CA ILE A 366 -11.95 -25.04 7.05
C ILE A 366 -12.05 -25.62 8.46
N ASN A 367 -10.92 -25.67 9.17
CA ASN A 367 -10.81 -26.18 10.54
C ASN A 367 -9.76 -25.38 11.33
N ARG A 368 -9.53 -25.73 12.61
CA ARG A 368 -8.56 -25.04 13.48
C ARG A 368 -7.10 -25.15 13.01
N ASP A 369 -6.77 -26.05 12.08
CA ASP A 369 -5.41 -26.16 11.55
C ASP A 369 -5.04 -24.96 10.67
N LEU A 370 -6.02 -24.15 10.25
CA LEU A 370 -5.78 -22.94 9.47
C LEU A 370 -5.45 -21.72 10.34
N LEU A 371 -5.56 -21.83 11.66
CA LEU A 371 -5.34 -20.73 12.60
C LEU A 371 -3.88 -20.27 12.54
N HIS A 372 -3.66 -18.95 12.54
CA HIS A 372 -2.34 -18.30 12.48
C HIS A 372 -1.52 -18.60 11.21
N LEU A 373 -2.16 -19.10 10.15
CA LEU A 373 -1.54 -19.25 8.84
C LEU A 373 -1.76 -18.00 7.99
N VAL A 374 -0.81 -17.75 7.10
CA VAL A 374 -0.95 -16.78 6.00
C VAL A 374 -1.42 -17.54 4.77
N LEU A 375 -2.54 -17.11 4.21
CA LEU A 375 -3.17 -17.70 3.03
C LEU A 375 -3.05 -16.72 1.85
N ALA A 376 -2.89 -17.25 0.65
CA ALA A 376 -2.88 -16.43 -0.57
C ALA A 376 -4.28 -16.37 -1.17
N VAL A 377 -4.72 -15.19 -1.59
CA VAL A 377 -5.97 -15.00 -2.35
C VAL A 377 -5.62 -15.08 -3.82
N SER A 378 -6.28 -15.95 -4.59
CA SER A 378 -5.96 -16.14 -6.01
C SER A 378 -6.95 -15.40 -6.90
N PHE A 379 -6.49 -14.92 -8.06
CA PHE A 379 -7.36 -14.44 -9.13
C PHE A 379 -8.01 -15.56 -9.97
N ALA A 380 -7.68 -16.82 -9.69
CA ALA A 380 -8.27 -17.98 -10.37
C ALA A 380 -9.80 -17.98 -10.23
N LYS A 381 -10.51 -18.31 -11.32
CA LYS A 381 -11.96 -18.49 -11.28
C LYS A 381 -12.35 -19.94 -11.03
N GLU A 382 -11.49 -20.85 -11.50
CA GLU A 382 -11.67 -22.30 -11.35
C GLU A 382 -10.48 -22.91 -10.60
N PRO A 383 -10.66 -24.04 -9.87
CA PRO A 383 -9.61 -24.62 -9.04
C PRO A 383 -8.34 -25.04 -9.80
N ASP A 384 -8.46 -25.48 -11.05
CA ASP A 384 -7.36 -25.89 -11.91
C ASP A 384 -6.50 -24.70 -12.38
N GLU A 385 -7.04 -23.48 -12.38
CA GLU A 385 -6.31 -22.27 -12.75
C GLU A 385 -5.42 -21.74 -11.61
N ILE A 386 -5.56 -22.25 -10.38
CA ILE A 386 -4.91 -21.71 -9.16
C ILE A 386 -3.39 -21.59 -9.29
N ILE A 387 -2.72 -22.61 -9.85
CA ILE A 387 -1.25 -22.62 -9.98
C ILE A 387 -0.77 -21.62 -11.04
N SER A 388 -1.56 -21.43 -12.10
CA SER A 388 -1.26 -20.54 -13.22
C SER A 388 -1.68 -19.08 -12.98
N SER A 389 -2.47 -18.84 -11.93
CA SER A 389 -3.05 -17.53 -11.62
C SER A 389 -2.19 -16.72 -10.66
N ASN A 390 -2.22 -15.41 -10.85
CA ASN A 390 -1.56 -14.45 -9.97
C ASN A 390 -2.24 -14.38 -8.60
N VAL A 391 -1.47 -14.07 -7.57
CA VAL A 391 -1.99 -13.78 -6.23
C VAL A 391 -2.55 -12.36 -6.19
N ALA A 392 -3.77 -12.20 -5.68
CA ALA A 392 -4.44 -10.93 -5.46
C ALA A 392 -3.99 -10.23 -4.17
N GLY A 393 -3.60 -11.01 -3.17
CA GLY A 393 -3.11 -10.53 -1.88
C GLY A 393 -3.00 -11.67 -0.89
N PHE A 394 -2.68 -11.34 0.37
CA PHE A 394 -2.59 -12.31 1.45
C PHE A 394 -3.54 -11.98 2.59
N ILE A 395 -3.99 -13.04 3.26
CA ILE A 395 -4.83 -12.95 4.46
C ILE A 395 -4.16 -13.70 5.60
N TYR A 396 -4.23 -13.13 6.79
CA TYR A 396 -3.76 -13.78 8.01
C TYR A 396 -4.94 -14.21 8.86
N VAL A 397 -5.02 -15.50 9.18
CA VAL A 397 -6.12 -16.07 9.96
C VAL A 397 -5.89 -15.82 11.44
N THR A 398 -6.69 -14.92 12.02
CA THR A 398 -6.55 -14.51 13.42
C THR A 398 -7.40 -15.37 14.35
N ASP A 399 -8.57 -15.81 13.90
CA ASP A 399 -9.50 -16.63 14.69
C ASP A 399 -10.41 -17.49 13.79
N ILE A 400 -10.85 -18.64 14.30
CA ILE A 400 -11.76 -19.56 13.60
C ILE A 400 -12.84 -20.02 14.58
N ASP A 401 -14.06 -19.54 14.37
CA ASP A 401 -15.23 -19.97 15.12
C ASP A 401 -15.98 -21.05 14.34
N ILE A 402 -15.75 -22.31 14.72
CA ILE A 402 -16.42 -23.47 14.13
C ILE A 402 -17.92 -23.46 14.45
N GLN A 403 -18.34 -22.96 15.62
CA GLN A 403 -19.75 -23.00 16.03
C GLN A 403 -20.59 -22.04 15.19
N SER A 404 -20.08 -20.83 14.96
CA SER A 404 -20.77 -19.85 14.10
C SER A 404 -20.40 -19.95 12.62
N SER A 405 -19.49 -20.86 12.25
CA SER A 405 -18.93 -21.00 10.89
C SER A 405 -18.33 -19.69 10.34
N LYS A 406 -17.63 -18.96 11.22
CA LYS A 406 -17.04 -17.66 10.95
C LYS A 406 -15.52 -17.71 10.99
N PHE A 407 -14.92 -16.97 10.08
CA PHE A 407 -13.50 -16.94 9.80
C PHE A 407 -13.01 -15.49 9.96
N LEU A 408 -12.23 -15.19 11.00
CA LEU A 408 -11.69 -13.84 11.25
C LEU A 408 -10.32 -13.71 10.60
N MET A 409 -10.16 -12.68 9.77
CA MET A 409 -8.96 -12.48 8.97
C MET A 409 -8.49 -11.04 9.02
N LEU A 410 -7.18 -10.85 8.97
CA LEU A 410 -6.57 -9.57 8.61
C LEU A 410 -6.30 -9.54 7.11
N LEU A 411 -6.74 -8.46 6.45
CA LEU A 411 -6.56 -8.17 5.03
C LEU A 411 -5.78 -6.85 4.84
N GLU A 412 -5.00 -6.76 3.76
CA GLU A 412 -4.32 -5.51 3.36
C GLU A 412 -5.35 -4.44 2.93
N VAL A 413 -6.37 -4.83 2.15
CA VAL A 413 -7.41 -3.97 1.57
C VAL A 413 -8.76 -4.70 1.59
N GLU A 414 -9.87 -3.98 1.50
CA GLU A 414 -11.20 -4.53 1.26
C GLU A 414 -11.25 -5.27 -0.09
N LEU A 415 -10.95 -6.57 -0.07
CA LEU A 415 -11.05 -7.47 -1.21
C LEU A 415 -12.45 -8.09 -1.26
N GLN A 416 -13.14 -8.04 -2.39
CA GLN A 416 -14.25 -8.98 -2.66
C GLN A 416 -13.64 -10.37 -2.88
N LEU A 417 -13.77 -11.24 -1.88
CA LEU A 417 -13.19 -12.58 -1.87
C LEU A 417 -14.02 -13.54 -2.73
N TYR A 418 -13.37 -14.28 -3.64
CA TYR A 418 -14.00 -15.39 -4.37
C TYR A 418 -13.25 -16.73 -4.16
N HIS A 419 -11.90 -16.74 -4.01
CA HIS A 419 -11.10 -17.97 -3.78
C HIS A 419 -9.85 -17.72 -2.90
N VAL A 420 -9.59 -18.61 -1.92
CA VAL A 420 -8.47 -18.52 -0.96
C VAL A 420 -7.63 -19.81 -0.98
N TYR A 421 -6.32 -19.73 -0.72
CA TYR A 421 -5.40 -20.84 -0.93
C TYR A 421 -4.36 -21.01 0.19
N LEU A 422 -3.99 -22.27 0.46
CA LEU A 422 -3.06 -22.74 1.48
C LEU A 422 -2.08 -23.80 0.97
N ASN A 423 -0.80 -23.71 1.31
CA ASN A 423 0.09 -24.87 1.25
C ASN A 423 0.56 -25.20 2.66
N SER A 424 -0.02 -26.23 3.29
CA SER A 424 0.32 -26.63 4.67
C SER A 424 0.36 -28.16 4.78
N ARG A 425 1.38 -28.67 5.49
CA ARG A 425 1.38 -30.01 6.08
C ARG A 425 0.87 -29.90 7.52
N SER A 426 -0.41 -30.18 7.72
CA SER A 426 -0.92 -30.63 9.02
C SER A 426 -2.14 -31.50 8.77
N GLY A 427 -1.97 -32.80 8.95
CA GLY A 427 -3.05 -33.76 8.69
C GLY A 427 -2.51 -35.16 8.51
N GLN A 428 -1.73 -35.62 9.50
CA GLN A 428 -1.38 -37.02 9.82
C GLN A 428 -0.06 -37.00 10.57
N HIS A 429 -0.10 -36.76 11.88
CA HIS A 429 0.86 -37.23 12.91
C HIS A 429 0.56 -36.47 14.21
N MET A 430 -0.61 -36.73 14.80
CA MET A 430 -0.80 -36.46 16.23
C MET A 430 -1.69 -37.57 16.81
N LEU A 431 -1.25 -38.81 16.62
CA LEU A 431 -1.68 -39.94 17.43
C LEU A 431 -0.49 -40.30 18.31
N HIS A 432 -0.62 -40.02 19.60
CA HIS A 432 0.24 -40.44 20.71
C HIS A 432 1.74 -40.10 20.58
N LYS A 433 2.24 -39.17 21.42
CA LYS A 433 3.23 -39.52 22.46
C LYS A 433 3.62 -38.34 23.36
N THR A 434 3.65 -38.71 24.63
CA THR A 434 4.18 -38.08 25.84
C THR A 434 5.62 -37.56 25.69
N VAL A 435 5.84 -36.40 26.32
CA VAL A 435 7.08 -35.85 26.90
C VAL A 435 8.31 -36.76 26.82
N THR A 436 9.33 -36.35 26.06
CA THR A 436 10.77 -36.46 26.43
C THR A 436 11.66 -35.74 25.40
N GLN A 437 12.81 -35.26 25.89
CA GLN A 437 13.85 -34.44 25.26
C GLN A 437 14.31 -34.89 23.87
N GLY A 438 14.64 -33.90 23.01
CA GLY A 438 15.60 -34.04 21.92
C GLY A 438 15.04 -33.97 20.50
N MET A 439 15.71 -33.16 19.67
CA MET A 439 15.69 -33.11 18.19
C MET A 439 14.58 -32.32 17.46
N GLU A 440 15.06 -31.21 16.87
CA GLU A 440 14.98 -30.81 15.45
C GLU A 440 13.70 -31.09 14.62
N HIS A 441 13.28 -30.02 13.90
CA HIS A 441 12.36 -29.95 12.75
C HIS A 441 10.88 -29.59 13.02
N LEU A 442 10.60 -28.29 13.10
CA LEU A 442 9.31 -27.69 12.73
C LEU A 442 9.57 -26.43 11.90
N PHE A 443 9.43 -26.54 10.58
CA PHE A 443 9.40 -25.41 9.65
C PHE A 443 8.11 -25.45 8.84
N THR A 444 7.05 -24.94 9.45
CA THR A 444 5.92 -24.33 8.73
C THR A 444 6.01 -22.84 9.06
N LEU A 445 5.52 -21.94 8.20
CA LEU A 445 5.27 -20.54 8.58
C LEU A 445 4.07 -20.49 9.54
N GLY A 446 4.18 -21.18 10.69
CA GLY A 446 3.41 -20.91 11.89
C GLY A 446 4.26 -19.95 12.72
N VAL A 447 3.82 -18.70 12.84
CA VAL A 447 4.57 -17.67 13.56
C VAL A 447 4.18 -17.76 15.04
N ASP A 448 4.93 -18.54 15.82
CA ASP A 448 4.81 -18.62 17.30
C ASP A 448 5.23 -17.33 18.06
N TYR A 449 5.14 -16.15 17.43
CA TYR A 449 5.43 -14.87 18.09
C TYR A 449 4.39 -13.76 17.82
N LEU A 450 3.31 -14.05 17.10
CA LEU A 450 2.14 -13.14 17.08
C LEU A 450 1.20 -13.37 18.28
N THR A 451 1.46 -14.38 19.11
CA THR A 451 0.71 -14.72 20.33
C THR A 451 0.84 -13.70 21.46
N ASN A 452 1.78 -12.74 21.39
CA ASN A 452 1.80 -11.59 22.31
C ASN A 452 0.79 -10.48 21.93
N MET A 453 -0.17 -10.76 21.04
CA MET A 453 -1.39 -9.97 20.92
C MET A 453 -2.38 -10.36 22.03
N THR A 454 -2.14 -9.90 23.26
CA THR A 454 -3.25 -9.74 24.19
C THR A 454 -4.23 -8.75 23.56
N ARG A 455 -5.45 -9.21 23.26
CA ARG A 455 -6.61 -8.33 23.01
C ARG A 455 -6.60 -7.22 24.07
N PRO A 456 -6.86 -5.95 23.74
CA PRO A 456 -7.34 -5.03 24.75
C PRO A 456 -8.75 -5.50 25.12
N THR A 457 -8.83 -6.45 26.05
CA THR A 457 -10.06 -6.69 26.79
C THR A 457 -10.29 -5.44 27.62
N LEU A 458 -11.23 -4.62 27.14
CA LEU A 458 -11.90 -3.59 27.92
C LEU A 458 -12.44 -4.23 29.20
N ASN A 459 -11.66 -4.18 30.29
CA ASN A 459 -12.16 -4.11 31.66
C ASN A 459 -11.03 -3.64 32.60
N PRO A 460 -11.34 -2.79 33.60
CA PRO A 460 -10.33 -1.98 34.26
C PRO A 460 -9.90 -2.62 35.58
N VAL A 461 -8.64 -3.06 35.72
CA VAL A 461 -7.99 -3.14 37.04
C VAL A 461 -6.50 -2.82 36.89
N SER A 462 -6.08 -1.88 37.73
CA SER A 462 -4.72 -1.43 38.05
C SER A 462 -3.65 -2.52 38.07
N GLN A 463 -2.48 -2.25 37.47
CA GLN A 463 -1.20 -2.70 38.01
C GLN A 463 -0.06 -1.80 37.51
N SER A 464 0.56 -1.15 38.49
CA SER A 464 1.82 -0.41 38.45
C SER A 464 3.02 -1.33 38.17
N GLU A 465 3.97 -0.79 37.41
CA GLU A 465 5.42 -1.05 37.39
C GLU A 465 5.94 -2.39 37.93
N ILE A 466 6.51 -3.21 37.04
CA ILE A 466 7.57 -4.16 37.40
C ILE A 466 8.75 -3.95 36.42
N PRO A 467 9.94 -3.57 36.90
CA PRO A 467 11.13 -3.35 36.08
C PRO A 467 11.85 -4.67 35.79
N PHE A 468 12.24 -4.90 34.53
CA PHE A 468 13.08 -6.02 34.13
C PHE A 468 14.56 -5.61 34.14
N SER A 469 15.33 -6.17 35.08
CA SER A 469 16.79 -6.27 35.01
C SER A 469 17.20 -7.68 34.55
N PRO A 470 18.41 -7.87 33.98
CA PRO A 470 18.67 -8.95 33.03
C PRO A 470 19.27 -10.23 33.64
N LEU A 471 18.91 -11.34 32.97
CA LEU A 471 19.57 -12.64 32.88
C LEU A 471 20.89 -12.82 33.67
N LEU A 472 20.81 -13.61 34.74
CA LEU A 472 21.91 -14.43 35.24
C LEU A 472 21.59 -15.92 35.04
N THR A 473 22.59 -16.59 34.51
CA THR A 473 22.67 -17.97 34.07
C THR A 473 22.97 -18.92 35.23
N MET A 474 22.40 -20.13 35.14
CA MET A 474 22.81 -21.41 35.78
C MET A 474 22.91 -21.45 37.31
N GLU A 475 22.06 -22.25 37.96
CA GLU A 475 22.41 -23.58 38.46
C GLU A 475 21.19 -24.27 39.10
N MET A 476 21.12 -25.59 38.91
CA MET A 476 20.19 -26.49 39.58
C MET A 476 20.57 -26.60 41.05
N ASP A 477 19.63 -26.42 41.96
CA ASP A 477 19.48 -27.36 43.08
C ASP A 477 18.15 -27.22 43.82
N SER A 478 17.81 -28.34 44.44
CA SER A 478 16.57 -28.81 45.02
C SER A 478 15.90 -27.98 46.13
N LEU A 479 14.57 -28.11 46.14
CA LEU A 479 13.59 -27.92 47.23
C LEU A 479 14.14 -27.99 48.67
N PRO A 480 13.57 -27.17 49.57
CA PRO A 480 12.98 -27.78 50.76
C PRO A 480 11.58 -27.23 51.15
N ASN A 481 10.78 -28.17 51.65
CA ASN A 481 9.55 -27.99 52.42
C ASN A 481 9.79 -27.21 53.73
N GLY A 482 8.76 -26.48 54.20
CA GLY A 482 8.73 -25.98 55.57
C GLY A 482 7.53 -25.10 55.91
N ASN A 483 6.54 -25.70 56.58
CA ASN A 483 5.40 -25.08 57.26
C ASN A 483 5.80 -23.97 58.26
N ASN A 484 4.96 -22.92 58.43
CA ASN A 484 4.13 -22.71 59.64
C ASN A 484 3.59 -21.26 59.81
N THR A 485 2.32 -21.20 60.25
CA THR A 485 1.68 -20.24 61.18
C THR A 485 1.40 -18.79 60.78
N SER A 486 0.11 -18.55 60.49
CA SER A 486 -0.80 -17.58 61.13
C SER A 486 -0.23 -16.33 61.83
N GLY A 487 -0.59 -15.15 61.31
CA GLY A 487 -0.49 -13.86 61.99
C GLY A 487 -1.41 -12.82 61.34
N THR A 488 -2.30 -12.27 62.16
CA THR A 488 -3.41 -11.30 62.00
C THR A 488 -3.21 -10.04 61.12
N PRO A 489 -4.32 -9.40 60.67
CA PRO A 489 -4.34 -8.44 59.56
C PRO A 489 -3.99 -7.00 59.98
N ILE A 490 -3.19 -6.34 59.16
CA ILE A 490 -2.80 -4.93 59.33
C ILE A 490 -3.75 -4.06 58.50
N SER A 491 -4.46 -3.18 59.20
CA SER A 491 -5.18 -2.03 58.66
C SER A 491 -4.19 -1.06 58.02
N ALA A 492 -4.35 -0.77 56.74
CA ALA A 492 -3.61 0.29 56.04
C ALA A 492 -4.61 1.32 55.52
N THR A 493 -4.77 2.40 56.29
CA THR A 493 -5.35 3.67 55.87
C THR A 493 -4.46 4.29 54.77
N ALA A 494 -4.86 4.18 53.52
CA ALA A 494 -4.29 4.94 52.41
C ALA A 494 -5.17 6.15 52.11
N THR A 495 -4.66 7.34 52.42
CA THR A 495 -5.23 8.65 52.10
C THR A 495 -5.39 8.81 50.59
N ALA A 496 -6.63 9.01 50.15
CA ALA A 496 -6.98 9.32 48.77
C ALA A 496 -6.52 10.74 48.40
N ASN A 497 -5.48 10.85 47.58
CA ASN A 497 -5.20 12.09 46.85
C ASN A 497 -6.16 12.19 45.65
N PRO A 498 -6.66 13.38 45.30
CA PRO A 498 -7.74 13.54 44.32
C PRO A 498 -7.24 13.18 42.92
N ALA A 499 -7.99 12.30 42.25
CA ALA A 499 -7.73 11.90 40.87
C ALA A 499 -7.71 13.13 39.96
N GLN A 500 -6.56 13.41 39.34
CA GLN A 500 -6.51 14.27 38.16
C GLN A 500 -7.31 13.59 37.02
N PRO A 501 -8.10 14.34 36.25
CA PRO A 501 -8.97 13.77 35.22
C PRO A 501 -8.12 13.13 34.10
N PRO A 502 -8.54 11.97 33.57
CA PRO A 502 -7.73 11.15 32.67
C PRO A 502 -7.55 11.83 31.30
N SER A 503 -6.29 12.03 30.91
CA SER A 503 -5.85 12.40 29.57
C SER A 503 -6.14 11.28 28.56
N SER A 504 -7.40 11.13 28.14
CA SER A 504 -7.86 9.96 27.35
C SER A 504 -8.36 10.26 25.94
N ASN A 505 -8.24 11.50 25.44
CA ASN A 505 -8.75 11.87 24.09
C ASN A 505 -7.78 11.57 22.92
N LEU A 506 -6.54 11.14 23.18
CA LEU A 506 -5.51 10.92 22.14
C LEU A 506 -5.88 9.85 21.07
N PRO A 507 -6.51 8.71 21.42
CA PRO A 507 -6.91 7.70 20.43
C PRO A 507 -8.03 8.19 19.50
N GLN A 508 -9.00 8.92 20.04
CA GLN A 508 -10.09 9.53 19.25
C GLN A 508 -9.58 10.60 18.29
N LEU A 509 -8.57 11.38 18.72
CA LEU A 509 -7.90 12.35 17.86
C LEU A 509 -7.22 11.64 16.68
N THR A 510 -6.51 10.54 16.94
CA THR A 510 -5.78 9.78 15.91
C THR A 510 -6.71 9.23 14.81
N GLU A 511 -7.84 8.61 15.18
CA GLU A 511 -8.82 8.14 14.20
C GLU A 511 -9.51 9.31 13.46
N SER A 512 -9.77 10.41 14.17
CA SER A 512 -10.31 11.63 13.56
C SER A 512 -9.38 12.23 12.51
N LEU A 513 -8.07 12.24 12.77
CA LEU A 513 -7.05 12.75 11.85
C LEU A 513 -6.93 11.90 10.58
N LYS A 514 -7.18 10.59 10.61
CA LYS A 514 -7.17 9.74 9.40
C LYS A 514 -8.19 10.20 8.36
N LEU A 515 -9.34 10.66 8.80
CA LEU A 515 -10.40 11.14 7.90
C LEU A 515 -10.09 12.54 7.31
N GLU A 516 -9.02 13.19 7.73
CA GLU A 516 -8.50 14.43 7.14
C GLU A 516 -7.61 14.18 5.90
N HIS A 517 -7.31 12.90 5.59
CA HIS A 517 -6.36 12.51 4.55
C HIS A 517 -6.58 13.22 3.21
N GLN A 518 -7.82 13.29 2.71
CA GLN A 518 -8.08 13.93 1.41
C GLN A 518 -7.75 15.43 1.41
N PHE A 519 -7.96 16.12 2.55
CA PHE A 519 -7.65 17.54 2.65
C PHE A 519 -6.14 17.81 2.71
N LEU A 520 -5.31 16.82 3.01
CA LEU A 520 -3.87 16.93 2.78
C LEU A 520 -3.47 16.43 1.38
N ARG A 521 -4.15 15.41 0.88
CA ARG A 521 -3.78 14.73 -0.36
C ARG A 521 -4.02 15.60 -1.60
N VAL A 522 -5.15 16.29 -1.69
CA VAL A 522 -5.51 17.13 -2.84
C VAL A 522 -4.45 18.21 -3.13
N PRO A 523 -4.07 19.08 -2.18
CA PRO A 523 -3.08 20.13 -2.43
C PRO A 523 -1.68 19.54 -2.68
N PHE A 524 -1.35 18.41 -2.05
CA PHE A 524 -0.09 17.71 -2.30
C PHE A 524 -0.02 17.12 -3.72
N GLU A 525 -1.10 16.52 -4.22
CA GLU A 525 -1.18 16.05 -5.60
C GLU A 525 -1.10 17.21 -6.60
N TYR A 526 -1.74 18.34 -6.27
CA TYR A 526 -1.66 19.56 -7.08
C TYR A 526 -0.24 20.15 -7.07
N TYR A 527 0.44 20.17 -5.92
CA TYR A 527 1.85 20.56 -5.82
C TYR A 527 2.75 19.67 -6.69
N LYS A 528 2.59 18.35 -6.61
CA LYS A 528 3.33 17.40 -7.47
C LYS A 528 3.04 17.60 -8.96
N LYS A 529 1.79 17.92 -9.33
CA LYS A 529 1.42 18.25 -10.71
C LYS A 529 2.20 19.47 -11.21
N THR A 530 2.24 20.55 -10.42
CA THR A 530 2.98 21.77 -10.75
C THR A 530 4.48 21.49 -10.90
N LEU A 531 5.08 20.77 -9.94
CA LEU A 531 6.49 20.41 -9.97
C LEU A 531 6.86 19.61 -11.22
N ARG A 532 6.04 18.61 -11.57
CA ARG A 532 6.25 17.80 -12.78
C ARG A 532 6.10 18.62 -14.06
N ALA A 533 5.14 19.55 -14.10
CA ALA A 533 4.94 20.42 -15.25
C ALA A 533 6.16 21.34 -15.47
N ASN A 534 6.67 21.94 -14.39
CA ASN A 534 7.85 22.78 -14.43
C ASN A 534 9.10 21.99 -14.85
N HIS A 535 9.31 20.82 -14.25
CA HIS A 535 10.42 19.94 -14.61
C HIS A 535 10.39 19.53 -16.10
N ARG A 536 9.24 19.11 -16.62
CA ARG A 536 9.08 18.78 -18.06
C ARG A 536 9.32 19.99 -18.96
N ALA A 537 8.91 21.19 -18.54
CA ALA A 537 9.17 22.41 -19.29
C ALA A 537 10.68 22.69 -19.39
N VAL A 538 11.44 22.50 -18.30
CA VAL A 538 12.91 22.60 -18.31
C VAL A 538 13.52 21.56 -19.25
N GLU A 539 13.20 20.28 -19.07
CA GLU A 539 13.79 19.21 -19.88
C GLU A 539 13.54 19.43 -21.38
N LYS A 540 12.30 19.77 -21.74
CA LYS A 540 11.91 19.99 -23.13
C LYS A 540 12.63 21.18 -23.75
N GLU A 541 12.64 22.33 -23.08
CA GLU A 541 13.28 23.54 -23.62
C GLU A 541 14.80 23.41 -23.62
N MET A 542 15.39 22.87 -22.56
CA MET A 542 16.84 22.67 -22.48
C MET A 542 17.35 21.70 -23.54
N SER A 543 16.67 20.56 -23.74
CA SER A 543 17.02 19.60 -24.80
C SER A 543 16.99 20.23 -26.18
N ALA A 544 15.96 21.05 -26.44
CA ALA A 544 15.80 21.71 -27.72
C ALA A 544 16.79 22.89 -27.91
N VAL A 545 17.23 23.56 -26.84
CA VAL A 545 18.30 24.56 -26.90
C VAL A 545 19.65 23.89 -27.16
N ILE A 546 19.98 22.81 -26.45
CA ILE A 546 21.22 22.05 -26.67
C ILE A 546 21.29 21.54 -28.11
N SER A 547 20.19 20.96 -28.61
CA SER A 547 20.10 20.53 -30.01
C SER A 547 20.32 21.69 -30.98
N GLY A 548 19.70 22.85 -30.72
CA GLY A 548 19.85 24.02 -31.57
C GLY A 548 21.27 24.59 -31.56
N VAL A 549 21.99 24.54 -30.44
CA VAL A 549 23.40 24.96 -30.36
C VAL A 549 24.28 23.99 -31.15
N ASN A 550 24.07 22.68 -31.02
CA ASN A 550 24.83 21.67 -31.74
C ASN A 550 24.62 21.76 -33.27
N GLU A 551 23.40 22.03 -33.71
CA GLU A 551 23.07 22.26 -35.12
C GLU A 551 23.81 23.50 -35.67
N ALA A 552 23.83 24.59 -34.91
CA ALA A 552 24.57 25.79 -35.30
C ALA A 552 26.08 25.58 -35.36
N ALA A 553 26.63 24.70 -34.53
CA ALA A 553 28.05 24.36 -34.54
C ALA A 553 28.45 23.41 -35.68
N ALA A 554 27.51 22.59 -36.16
CA ALA A 554 27.74 21.62 -37.23
C ALA A 554 27.55 22.20 -38.64
N THR A 555 26.92 23.36 -38.76
CA THR A 555 26.53 23.97 -40.05
C THR A 555 27.38 25.21 -40.32
N ASP A 556 27.89 25.36 -41.54
CA ASP A 556 28.57 26.59 -41.99
C ASP A 556 27.54 27.72 -42.18
N LEU A 557 27.17 28.37 -41.08
CA LEU A 557 26.28 29.53 -41.07
C LEU A 557 27.05 30.80 -41.40
N SER A 558 26.41 31.72 -42.14
CA SER A 558 26.93 33.09 -42.26
C SER A 558 26.97 33.74 -40.87
N PRO A 559 27.85 34.72 -40.62
CA PRO A 559 27.90 35.42 -39.34
C PRO A 559 26.55 36.01 -38.91
N ASP A 560 25.79 36.56 -39.86
CA ASP A 560 24.47 37.14 -39.60
C ASP A 560 23.43 36.05 -39.26
N ASP A 561 23.44 34.91 -39.96
CA ASP A 561 22.53 33.80 -39.68
C ASP A 561 22.85 33.13 -38.34
N ALA A 562 24.13 32.97 -37.99
CA ALA A 562 24.57 32.44 -36.71
C ALA A 562 24.10 33.34 -35.56
N VAL A 563 24.23 34.66 -35.69
CA VAL A 563 23.74 35.63 -34.70
C VAL A 563 22.22 35.56 -34.57
N ASN A 564 21.48 35.50 -35.67
CA ASN A 564 20.02 35.37 -35.65
C ASN A 564 19.55 34.08 -34.97
N HIS A 565 20.22 32.96 -35.25
CA HIS A 565 19.92 31.67 -34.63
C HIS A 565 20.22 31.68 -33.13
N LEU A 566 21.38 32.18 -32.71
CA LEU A 566 21.72 32.34 -31.30
C LEU A 566 20.73 33.27 -30.58
N ASN A 567 20.32 34.38 -31.20
CA ASN A 567 19.29 35.26 -30.65
C ASN A 567 17.94 34.56 -30.45
N SER A 568 17.55 33.68 -31.38
CA SER A 568 16.35 32.84 -31.23
C SER A 568 16.46 31.89 -30.04
N LEU A 569 17.61 31.22 -29.87
CA LEU A 569 17.86 30.34 -28.71
C LEU A 569 17.88 31.11 -27.38
N VAL A 570 18.48 32.31 -27.36
CA VAL A 570 18.44 33.21 -26.19
C VAL A 570 17.00 33.62 -25.86
N SER A 571 16.19 33.96 -26.86
CA SER A 571 14.76 34.29 -26.67
C SER A 571 13.98 33.11 -26.07
N ARG A 572 14.27 31.88 -26.50
CA ARG A 572 13.69 30.66 -25.92
C ARG A 572 14.08 30.48 -24.45
N LEU A 573 15.36 30.69 -24.10
CA LEU A 573 15.83 30.64 -22.72
C LEU A 573 15.20 31.74 -21.85
N GLN A 574 15.01 32.94 -22.38
CA GLN A 574 14.27 34.03 -21.69
C GLN A 574 12.78 33.68 -21.49
N GLY A 575 12.17 32.99 -22.45
CA GLY A 575 10.83 32.43 -22.32
C GLY A 575 10.74 31.35 -21.25
N LEU A 576 11.72 30.44 -21.20
CA LEU A 576 11.83 29.43 -20.16
C LEU A 576 12.01 30.07 -18.78
N LYS A 577 12.90 31.07 -18.64
CA LYS A 577 13.11 31.80 -17.37
C LYS A 577 11.80 32.37 -16.81
N ARG A 578 11.02 33.06 -17.64
CA ARG A 578 9.71 33.61 -17.23
C ARG A 578 8.74 32.53 -16.77
N LYS A 579 8.64 31.42 -17.51
CA LYS A 579 7.81 30.26 -17.14
C LYS A 579 8.25 29.64 -15.81
N LEU A 580 9.56 29.55 -15.55
CA LEU A 580 10.08 29.01 -14.29
C LEU A 580 9.85 29.96 -13.11
N GLU A 581 9.90 31.28 -13.31
CA GLU A 581 9.56 32.25 -12.27
C GLU A 581 8.07 32.20 -11.89
N GLU A 582 7.18 31.98 -12.86
CA GLU A 582 5.75 31.74 -12.62
C GLU A 582 5.52 30.37 -11.96
N GLY A 583 6.18 29.33 -12.47
CA GLY A 583 6.13 27.98 -11.94
C GLY A 583 6.62 27.89 -10.50
N SER A 584 7.72 28.57 -10.17
CA SER A 584 8.28 28.64 -8.81
C SER A 584 7.35 29.34 -7.84
N ARG A 585 6.70 30.44 -8.26
CA ARG A 585 5.67 31.11 -7.45
C ARG A 585 4.47 30.19 -7.19
N ALA A 586 4.01 29.47 -8.21
CA ALA A 586 2.93 28.50 -8.07
C ALA A 586 3.32 27.35 -7.13
N GLU A 587 4.53 26.80 -7.26
CA GLU A 587 5.07 25.77 -6.35
C GLU A 587 5.12 26.25 -4.91
N HIS A 588 5.65 27.46 -4.67
CA HIS A 588 5.74 28.03 -3.33
C HIS A 588 4.36 28.20 -2.69
N LEU A 589 3.38 28.69 -3.45
CA LEU A 589 2.00 28.82 -2.97
C LEU A 589 1.40 27.47 -2.57
N GLN A 590 1.60 26.41 -3.36
CA GLN A 590 1.06 25.10 -3.03
C GLN A 590 1.78 24.45 -1.85
N ALA A 591 3.10 24.64 -1.74
CA ALA A 591 3.86 24.20 -0.57
C ALA A 591 3.39 24.91 0.71
N GLN A 592 3.10 26.22 0.63
CA GLN A 592 2.53 26.99 1.72
C GLN A 592 1.15 26.45 2.14
N LYS A 593 0.25 26.17 1.18
CA LYS A 593 -1.06 25.55 1.48
C LYS A 593 -0.91 24.21 2.18
N CYS A 594 0.04 23.36 1.76
CA CYS A 594 0.33 22.10 2.44
C CYS A 594 0.80 22.34 3.88
N ARG A 595 1.69 23.31 4.11
CA ARG A 595 2.20 23.64 5.44
C ARG A 595 1.11 24.17 6.38
N VAL A 596 0.29 25.12 5.93
CA VAL A 596 -0.82 25.67 6.72
C VAL A 596 -1.79 24.57 7.18
N ARG A 597 -2.03 23.56 6.33
CA ARG A 597 -2.88 22.42 6.69
C ARG A 597 -2.21 21.49 7.70
N LEU A 598 -0.90 21.27 7.61
CA LEU A 598 -0.16 20.52 8.63
C LEU A 598 -0.18 21.26 9.97
N ASP A 599 0.09 22.56 9.97
CA ASP A 599 0.04 23.41 11.17
C ASP A 599 -1.36 23.37 11.81
N HIS A 600 -2.43 23.39 11.01
CA HIS A 600 -3.82 23.24 11.50
C HIS A 600 -4.13 21.86 12.10
N LEU A 601 -3.50 20.79 11.62
CA LEU A 601 -3.65 19.46 12.21
C LEU A 601 -2.87 19.34 13.52
N GLU A 602 -1.68 19.94 13.58
CA GLU A 602 -0.87 20.03 14.80
C GLU A 602 -1.53 20.93 15.87
N SER A 603 -2.34 21.90 15.46
CA SER A 603 -3.06 22.77 16.40
C SER A 603 -4.21 22.07 17.12
N ALA A 604 -4.53 20.80 16.86
CA ALA A 604 -5.63 20.10 17.52
C ALA A 604 -5.28 19.75 18.97
N ASP A 605 -5.93 20.39 19.94
CA ASP A 605 -5.75 20.12 21.37
C ASP A 605 -7.09 19.97 22.10
N ALA A 606 -7.06 19.43 23.32
CA ALA A 606 -8.26 19.15 24.11
C ALA A 606 -9.09 20.41 24.46
N GLU A 607 -8.45 21.58 24.54
CA GLU A 607 -9.06 22.85 24.93
C GLU A 607 -9.77 23.53 23.74
N ASN A 608 -9.25 23.34 22.53
CA ASN A 608 -9.76 23.93 21.29
C ASN A 608 -10.59 22.96 20.41
N MET A 609 -10.80 21.71 20.85
CA MET A 609 -11.51 20.67 20.09
C MET A 609 -12.84 21.13 19.47
N SER A 610 -13.65 21.92 20.18
CA SER A 610 -14.94 22.39 19.67
C SER A 610 -14.79 23.32 18.47
N GLU A 611 -13.83 24.24 18.50
CA GLU A 611 -13.53 25.15 17.40
C GLU A 611 -12.86 24.42 16.24
N TRP A 612 -11.94 23.49 16.55
CA TRP A 612 -11.29 22.63 15.58
C TRP A 612 -12.30 21.77 14.81
N ASN A 613 -13.26 21.14 15.51
CA ASN A 613 -14.32 20.35 14.91
C ASN A 613 -15.28 21.21 14.06
N ASN A 614 -15.56 22.45 14.48
CA ASN A 614 -16.38 23.37 13.70
C ASN A 614 -15.68 23.75 12.38
N THR A 615 -14.38 24.05 12.44
CA THR A 615 -13.53 24.30 11.27
C THR A 615 -13.52 23.12 10.31
N ARG A 616 -13.35 21.90 10.84
CA ARG A 616 -13.45 20.65 10.08
C ARG A 616 -14.80 20.50 9.38
N MET A 617 -15.91 20.68 10.10
CA MET A 617 -17.25 20.61 9.53
C MET A 617 -17.42 21.60 8.38
N LYS A 618 -16.98 22.86 8.55
CA LYS A 618 -17.03 23.87 7.48
C LYS A 618 -16.19 23.48 6.27
N ARG A 619 -15.00 22.91 6.45
CA ARG A 619 -14.16 22.38 5.36
C ARG A 619 -14.86 21.26 4.59
N ILE A 620 -15.54 20.35 5.29
CA ILE A 620 -16.37 19.29 4.68
C ILE A 620 -17.55 19.88 3.89
N LEU A 621 -18.20 20.91 4.41
CA LEU A 621 -19.29 21.60 3.70
C LEU A 621 -18.79 22.30 2.43
N VAL A 622 -17.63 22.95 2.47
CA VAL A 622 -17.01 23.57 1.29
C VAL A 622 -16.68 22.49 0.24
N ASP A 623 -16.05 21.38 0.62
CA ASP A 623 -15.77 20.25 -0.29
C ASP A 623 -17.06 19.70 -0.94
N TYR A 624 -18.12 19.49 -0.15
CA TYR A 624 -19.42 19.06 -0.67
C TYR A 624 -19.98 20.06 -1.69
N MET A 625 -20.00 21.35 -1.35
CA MET A 625 -20.51 22.40 -2.25
C MET A 625 -19.71 22.45 -3.56
N LEU A 626 -18.38 22.34 -3.51
CA LEU A 626 -17.53 22.30 -4.70
C LEU A 626 -17.84 21.09 -5.60
N ARG A 627 -18.01 19.89 -5.02
CA ARG A 627 -18.34 18.66 -5.77
C ARG A 627 -19.74 18.72 -6.41
N MET A 628 -20.68 19.34 -5.71
CA MET A 628 -22.06 19.54 -6.17
C MET A 628 -22.23 20.79 -7.07
N SER A 629 -21.13 21.41 -7.49
CA SER A 629 -21.10 22.59 -8.37
C SER A 629 -21.71 23.87 -7.78
N TYR A 630 -21.83 23.97 -6.44
CA TYR A 630 -22.26 25.17 -5.72
C TYR A 630 -21.08 26.11 -5.39
N TYR A 631 -20.32 26.49 -6.43
CA TYR A 631 -19.05 27.20 -6.28
C TYR A 631 -19.16 28.55 -5.56
N ASP A 632 -20.16 29.37 -5.89
CA ASP A 632 -20.29 30.72 -5.30
C ASP A 632 -20.59 30.65 -3.81
N THR A 633 -21.40 29.68 -3.39
CA THR A 633 -21.69 29.42 -1.97
C THR A 633 -20.46 28.90 -1.25
N ALA A 634 -19.69 28.00 -1.87
CA ALA A 634 -18.44 27.47 -1.33
C ALA A 634 -17.41 28.58 -1.08
N VAL A 635 -17.24 29.49 -2.05
CA VAL A 635 -16.34 30.66 -1.94
C VAL A 635 -16.77 31.58 -0.80
N LYS A 636 -18.06 31.94 -0.72
CA LYS A 636 -18.58 32.80 0.36
C LYS A 636 -18.41 32.18 1.74
N LEU A 637 -18.62 30.88 1.89
CA LEU A 637 -18.41 30.18 3.17
C LEU A 637 -16.93 30.17 3.56
N ALA A 638 -16.04 29.92 2.59
CA ALA A 638 -14.60 29.97 2.82
C ALA A 638 -14.13 31.38 3.24
N GLU A 639 -14.60 32.44 2.59
CA GLU A 639 -14.25 33.82 2.92
C GLU A 639 -14.79 34.25 4.29
N SER A 640 -16.08 34.02 4.56
CA SER A 640 -16.71 34.41 5.83
C SER A 640 -16.16 33.66 7.05
N SER A 641 -15.51 32.51 6.85
CA SER A 641 -14.90 31.72 7.91
C SER A 641 -13.37 31.68 7.87
N ASN A 642 -12.72 32.49 7.01
CA ASN A 642 -11.26 32.52 6.84
C ASN A 642 -10.63 31.13 6.56
N LEU A 643 -11.25 30.33 5.68
CA LEU A 643 -10.84 28.96 5.36
C LEU A 643 -10.10 28.83 4.03
N GLN A 644 -9.77 29.92 3.33
CA GLN A 644 -9.27 29.90 1.95
C GLN A 644 -8.04 29.00 1.76
N ASP A 645 -7.12 28.96 2.74
CA ASP A 645 -5.91 28.12 2.69
C ASP A 645 -6.17 26.65 3.08
N LEU A 646 -7.29 26.38 3.76
CA LEU A 646 -7.70 25.06 4.26
C LEU A 646 -8.63 24.31 3.31
N VAL A 647 -8.99 24.90 2.17
CA VAL A 647 -9.90 24.34 1.16
C VAL A 647 -9.33 24.44 -0.26
N ASP A 648 -9.84 23.62 -1.18
CA ASP A 648 -9.26 23.40 -2.51
C ASP A 648 -9.99 24.14 -3.65
N ILE A 649 -10.46 25.37 -3.41
CA ILE A 649 -11.28 26.14 -4.37
C ILE A 649 -10.63 26.20 -5.75
N ASP A 650 -9.34 26.56 -5.84
CA ASP A 650 -8.63 26.73 -7.13
C ASP A 650 -8.62 25.44 -7.96
N VAL A 651 -8.43 24.29 -7.29
CA VAL A 651 -8.39 22.97 -7.94
C VAL A 651 -9.75 22.63 -8.56
N PHE A 652 -10.83 22.93 -7.83
CA PHE A 652 -12.19 22.74 -8.32
C PHE A 652 -12.60 23.78 -9.38
N GLN A 653 -12.02 24.98 -9.39
CA GLN A 653 -12.23 25.95 -10.47
C GLN A 653 -11.61 25.49 -11.80
N GLU A 654 -10.48 24.77 -11.79
CA GLU A 654 -9.97 24.13 -13.01
C GLU A 654 -10.95 23.06 -13.53
N ALA A 655 -11.50 22.25 -12.63
CA ALA A 655 -12.49 21.24 -12.98
C ALA A 655 -13.78 21.86 -13.52
N LYS A 656 -14.22 22.98 -12.93
CA LYS A 656 -15.40 23.74 -13.37
C LYS A 656 -15.29 24.13 -14.85
N LYS A 657 -14.13 24.65 -15.29
CA LYS A 657 -13.93 25.01 -16.71
C LYS A 657 -14.18 23.83 -17.66
N VAL A 658 -13.77 22.63 -17.26
CA VAL A 658 -13.99 21.41 -18.05
C VAL A 658 -15.47 20.99 -18.00
N ILE A 659 -16.09 21.03 -16.82
CA ILE A 659 -17.51 20.70 -16.64
C ILE A 659 -18.41 21.64 -17.45
N ASP A 660 -18.19 22.96 -17.34
CA ASP A 660 -18.95 23.98 -18.06
C ASP A 660 -18.78 23.80 -19.58
N ALA A 661 -17.59 23.44 -20.05
CA ALA A 661 -17.36 23.15 -21.48
C ALA A 661 -18.13 21.91 -21.94
N LEU A 662 -18.11 20.82 -21.17
CA LEU A 662 -18.88 19.60 -21.48
C LEU A 662 -20.40 19.87 -21.48
N GLN A 663 -20.90 20.68 -20.53
CA GLN A 663 -22.30 21.12 -20.51
C GLN A 663 -22.65 21.97 -21.74
N ASN A 664 -21.70 22.76 -22.24
CA ASN A 664 -21.80 23.52 -23.48
C ASN A 664 -21.45 22.71 -24.74
N LYS A 665 -21.37 21.38 -24.64
CA LYS A 665 -21.10 20.44 -25.74
C LYS A 665 -19.73 20.59 -26.40
N ASP A 666 -18.74 21.03 -25.64
CA ASP A 666 -17.34 21.12 -26.06
C ASP A 666 -16.46 20.13 -25.28
N VAL A 667 -15.85 19.19 -26.01
CA VAL A 667 -14.95 18.18 -25.43
C VAL A 667 -13.49 18.64 -25.37
N ALA A 668 -13.12 19.75 -26.02
CA ALA A 668 -11.72 20.14 -26.19
C ALA A 668 -10.98 20.36 -24.86
N PRO A 669 -11.55 21.05 -23.84
CA PRO A 669 -10.91 21.19 -22.54
C PRO A 669 -10.76 19.85 -21.80
N ALA A 670 -11.73 18.94 -21.93
CA ALA A 670 -11.67 17.62 -21.31
C ALA A 670 -10.58 16.74 -21.96
N LEU A 671 -10.42 16.82 -23.28
CA LEU A 671 -9.36 16.13 -24.01
C LEU A 671 -7.97 16.70 -23.70
N ALA A 672 -7.84 18.02 -23.54
CA ALA A 672 -6.61 18.64 -23.06
C ALA A 672 -6.26 18.16 -21.64
N TRP A 673 -7.24 18.11 -20.75
CA TRP A 673 -7.08 17.53 -19.41
C TRP A 673 -6.64 16.05 -19.45
N CYS A 674 -7.19 15.26 -20.37
CA CYS A 674 -6.75 13.87 -20.58
C CYS A 674 -5.30 13.79 -21.05
N ALA A 675 -4.88 14.68 -21.96
CA ALA A 675 -3.51 14.73 -22.45
C ALA A 675 -2.51 15.10 -21.35
N ASP A 676 -2.84 16.09 -20.51
CA ASP A 676 -2.00 16.53 -19.39
C ASP A 676 -1.82 15.42 -18.33
N ASN A 677 -2.84 14.59 -18.14
CA ASN A 677 -2.88 13.52 -17.15
C ASN A 677 -2.68 12.10 -17.73
N LYS A 678 -2.24 12.01 -18.99
CA LYS A 678 -2.19 10.76 -19.79
C LYS A 678 -1.51 9.58 -19.08
N SER A 679 -0.37 9.80 -18.42
CA SER A 679 0.35 8.71 -17.76
C SER A 679 -0.43 8.09 -16.60
N ARG A 680 -1.14 8.92 -15.81
CA ARG A 680 -1.95 8.46 -14.67
C ARG A 680 -3.26 7.82 -15.13
N LEU A 681 -3.92 8.41 -16.12
CA LEU A 681 -5.14 7.86 -16.71
C LEU A 681 -4.88 6.52 -17.42
N LYS A 682 -3.70 6.34 -18.03
CA LYS A 682 -3.29 5.04 -18.60
C LYS A 682 -3.06 3.99 -17.51
N LYS A 683 -2.45 4.36 -16.38
CA LYS A 683 -2.24 3.47 -15.23
C LYS A 683 -3.59 3.02 -14.63
N SER A 684 -4.58 3.90 -14.53
CA SER A 684 -5.94 3.57 -14.06
C SER A 684 -6.83 2.90 -15.12
N LYS A 685 -6.34 2.69 -16.35
CA LYS A 685 -7.12 2.18 -17.50
C LYS A 685 -8.41 2.99 -17.76
N SER A 686 -8.33 4.31 -17.58
CA SER A 686 -9.45 5.21 -17.77
C SER A 686 -10.01 5.15 -19.19
N LYS A 687 -11.35 5.07 -19.31
CA LYS A 687 -12.08 5.10 -20.59
C LYS A 687 -12.48 6.52 -21.00
N LEU A 688 -12.21 7.53 -20.17
CA LEU A 688 -12.70 8.89 -20.38
C LEU A 688 -12.27 9.48 -21.73
N GLU A 689 -10.99 9.35 -22.10
CA GLU A 689 -10.52 9.84 -23.40
C GLU A 689 -11.28 9.15 -24.54
N PHE A 690 -11.43 7.83 -24.50
CA PHE A 690 -12.17 7.09 -25.51
C PHE A 690 -13.62 7.55 -25.63
N GLN A 691 -14.32 7.70 -24.50
CA GLN A 691 -15.70 8.20 -24.41
C GLN A 691 -15.86 9.60 -25.01
N LEU A 692 -14.95 10.53 -24.69
CA LEU A 692 -14.94 11.88 -25.25
C LEU A 692 -14.72 11.87 -26.77
N ARG A 693 -13.80 11.03 -27.26
CA ARG A 693 -13.54 10.87 -28.70
C ARG A 693 -14.74 10.26 -29.43
N LEU A 694 -15.46 9.33 -28.81
CA LEU A 694 -16.70 8.78 -29.36
C LEU A 694 -17.78 9.87 -29.47
N GLN A 695 -17.93 10.71 -28.44
CA GLN A 695 -18.90 11.81 -28.47
C GLN A 695 -18.57 12.82 -29.59
N GLU A 696 -17.32 13.22 -29.73
CA GLU A 696 -16.92 14.15 -30.81
C GLU A 696 -17.21 13.56 -32.20
N PHE A 697 -16.98 12.26 -32.38
CA PHE A 697 -17.37 11.56 -33.61
C PHE A 697 -18.89 11.59 -33.83
N ILE A 698 -19.70 11.29 -32.80
CA ILE A 698 -21.17 11.31 -32.89
C ILE A 698 -21.66 12.71 -33.27
N GLU A 699 -21.07 13.77 -32.72
CA GLU A 699 -21.45 15.15 -33.07
C GLU A 699 -21.06 15.52 -34.52
N LEU A 700 -19.95 14.99 -35.06
CA LEU A 700 -19.63 15.12 -36.48
C LEU A 700 -20.66 14.42 -37.38
N VAL A 701 -21.16 13.26 -36.95
CA VAL A 701 -22.25 12.54 -37.63
C VAL A 701 -23.57 13.30 -37.51
N ARG A 702 -23.88 13.88 -36.33
CA ARG A 702 -25.08 14.70 -36.11
C ARG A 702 -25.09 15.93 -37.03
N ALA A 703 -23.92 16.51 -37.29
CA ALA A 703 -23.72 17.62 -38.22
C ALA A 703 -23.66 17.19 -39.70
N GLU A 704 -23.93 15.92 -40.01
CA GLU A 704 -23.92 15.33 -41.36
C GLU A 704 -22.54 15.43 -42.08
N ASN A 705 -21.46 15.64 -41.31
CA ASN A 705 -20.10 15.75 -41.84
C ASN A 705 -19.38 14.39 -41.84
N ASN A 706 -19.92 13.45 -42.62
CA ASN A 706 -19.49 12.04 -42.62
C ASN A 706 -18.01 11.86 -42.98
N LEU A 707 -17.49 12.64 -43.95
CA LEU A 707 -16.10 12.52 -44.38
C LEU A 707 -15.12 12.90 -43.26
N ARG A 708 -15.42 13.99 -42.53
CA ARG A 708 -14.64 14.40 -41.37
C ARG A 708 -14.77 13.41 -40.22
N ALA A 709 -15.96 12.87 -39.97
CA ALA A 709 -16.19 11.83 -38.96
C ALA A 709 -15.33 10.58 -39.24
N ILE A 710 -15.30 10.08 -40.48
CA ILE A 710 -14.48 8.91 -40.85
C ILE A 710 -12.98 9.20 -40.67
N THR A 711 -12.53 10.38 -41.11
CA THR A 711 -11.13 10.80 -40.94
C THR A 711 -10.76 10.91 -39.47
N TYR A 712 -11.64 11.47 -38.65
CA TYR A 712 -11.48 11.58 -37.21
C TYR A 712 -11.40 10.20 -36.54
N ALA A 713 -12.31 9.29 -36.87
CA ALA A 713 -12.32 7.93 -36.33
C ALA A 713 -11.02 7.17 -36.66
N ARG A 714 -10.54 7.27 -37.91
CA ARG A 714 -9.25 6.68 -38.32
C ARG A 714 -8.08 7.22 -37.51
N LYS A 715 -8.07 8.52 -37.22
CA LYS A 715 -6.96 9.18 -36.52
C LYS A 715 -6.98 8.92 -35.01
N TYR A 716 -8.14 9.03 -34.36
CA TYR A 716 -8.25 9.07 -32.89
C TYR A 716 -8.92 7.84 -32.27
N LEU A 717 -9.81 7.15 -32.99
CA LEU A 717 -10.54 5.98 -32.46
C LEU A 717 -9.93 4.63 -32.86
N ALA A 718 -9.27 4.54 -34.02
CA ALA A 718 -8.64 3.30 -34.49
C ALA A 718 -7.66 2.66 -33.47
N PRO A 719 -6.82 3.42 -32.73
CA PRO A 719 -5.95 2.84 -31.70
C PRO A 719 -6.71 2.12 -30.57
N TRP A 720 -7.98 2.47 -30.33
CA TRP A 720 -8.84 1.87 -29.31
C TRP A 720 -9.57 0.62 -29.79
N GLY A 721 -9.49 0.29 -31.09
CA GLY A 721 -10.14 -0.89 -31.67
C GLY A 721 -9.69 -2.19 -31.02
N ALA A 722 -8.43 -2.29 -30.58
CA ALA A 722 -7.90 -3.49 -29.93
C ALA A 722 -8.60 -3.80 -28.59
N THR A 723 -9.11 -2.77 -27.88
CA THR A 723 -9.68 -2.92 -26.53
C THR A 723 -11.20 -2.70 -26.48
N HIS A 724 -11.76 -1.88 -27.37
CA HIS A 724 -13.17 -1.43 -27.32
C HIS A 724 -13.93 -1.65 -28.64
N MET A 725 -13.57 -2.69 -29.41
CA MET A 725 -14.13 -2.93 -30.77
C MET A 725 -15.66 -2.92 -30.82
N LYS A 726 -16.36 -3.55 -29.86
CA LYS A 726 -17.83 -3.63 -29.88
C LYS A 726 -18.50 -2.26 -29.75
N GLU A 727 -17.98 -1.43 -28.84
CA GLU A 727 -18.47 -0.05 -28.66
C GLU A 727 -18.14 0.80 -29.89
N LEU A 728 -16.94 0.64 -30.44
CA LEU A 728 -16.53 1.33 -31.67
C LEU A 728 -17.41 0.96 -32.87
N GLN A 729 -17.72 -0.32 -33.08
CA GLN A 729 -18.61 -0.80 -34.15
C GLN A 729 -20.02 -0.21 -34.00
N ARG A 730 -20.56 -0.21 -32.77
CA ARG A 730 -21.87 0.37 -32.48
C ARG A 730 -21.90 1.86 -32.80
N VAL A 731 -20.86 2.61 -32.45
CA VAL A 731 -20.79 4.04 -32.74
C VAL A 731 -20.56 4.31 -34.22
N ILE A 732 -19.69 3.56 -34.91
CA ILE A 732 -19.48 3.71 -36.36
C ILE A 732 -20.78 3.48 -37.16
N ALA A 733 -21.65 2.58 -36.70
CA ALA A 733 -22.95 2.34 -37.34
C ALA A 733 -23.88 3.57 -37.37
N THR A 734 -23.63 4.60 -36.55
CA THR A 734 -24.37 5.88 -36.60
C THR A 734 -24.20 6.63 -37.93
N LEU A 735 -23.17 6.31 -38.73
CA LEU A 735 -23.04 6.79 -40.10
C LEU A 735 -24.21 6.35 -41.00
N ALA A 736 -24.79 5.18 -40.72
CA ALA A 736 -25.99 4.67 -41.39
C ALA A 736 -27.26 5.02 -40.61
N PHE A 737 -27.26 4.84 -39.29
CA PHE A 737 -28.34 5.21 -38.38
C PHE A 737 -28.14 6.63 -37.88
N LYS A 738 -28.54 7.61 -38.71
CA LYS A 738 -28.37 9.05 -38.46
C LYS A 738 -29.18 9.55 -37.23
N ARG A 739 -29.09 10.85 -36.96
CA ARG A 739 -29.69 11.53 -35.79
C ARG A 739 -31.20 11.35 -35.61
N ASP A 740 -31.93 11.07 -36.69
CA ASP A 740 -33.38 10.87 -36.77
C ASP A 740 -33.80 9.40 -36.67
N THR A 741 -32.88 8.49 -36.33
CA THR A 741 -33.17 7.07 -36.22
C THR A 741 -34.16 6.76 -35.09
N GLU A 742 -35.17 5.93 -35.39
CA GLU A 742 -36.08 5.36 -34.39
C GLU A 742 -35.55 4.07 -33.77
N CYS A 743 -34.38 3.59 -34.21
CA CYS A 743 -33.73 2.44 -33.60
C CYS A 743 -33.18 2.82 -32.22
N ALA A 744 -33.83 2.35 -31.15
CA ALA A 744 -33.46 2.65 -29.76
C ALA A 744 -31.97 2.45 -29.46
N THR A 745 -31.34 1.42 -30.05
CA THR A 745 -29.91 1.10 -29.89
C THR A 745 -28.98 2.23 -30.32
N TYR A 746 -29.35 3.01 -31.34
CA TYR A 746 -28.54 4.12 -31.87
C TYR A 746 -29.09 5.48 -31.48
N LYS A 747 -30.41 5.62 -31.32
CA LYS A 747 -31.07 6.84 -30.85
C LYS A 747 -30.48 7.35 -29.54
N VAL A 748 -30.21 6.44 -28.60
CA VAL A 748 -29.61 6.77 -27.29
C VAL A 748 -28.24 7.45 -27.38
N LEU A 749 -27.47 7.19 -28.45
CA LEU A 749 -26.14 7.79 -28.66
C LEU A 749 -26.23 9.28 -29.02
N PHE A 750 -27.35 9.72 -29.57
CA PHE A 750 -27.60 11.13 -29.93
C PHE A 750 -28.34 11.91 -28.82
N GLU A 751 -28.69 11.28 -27.70
CA GLU A 751 -29.39 11.96 -26.61
C GLU A 751 -28.49 12.96 -25.87
N ALA A 752 -29.09 14.05 -25.37
CA ALA A 752 -28.36 15.05 -24.58
C ALA A 752 -27.79 14.46 -23.27
N LYS A 753 -28.42 13.42 -22.71
CA LYS A 753 -27.96 12.71 -21.51
C LYS A 753 -26.55 12.10 -21.65
N GLN A 754 -26.05 11.90 -22.86
CA GLN A 754 -24.66 11.47 -23.07
C GLN A 754 -23.67 12.51 -22.54
N TRP A 755 -24.01 13.80 -22.61
CA TRP A 755 -23.18 14.87 -22.05
C TRP A 755 -23.17 14.86 -20.53
N ASP A 756 -24.32 14.62 -19.89
CA ASP A 756 -24.41 14.46 -18.43
C ASP A 756 -23.57 13.27 -17.96
N TYR A 757 -23.61 12.16 -18.71
CA TYR A 757 -22.77 10.99 -18.45
C TYR A 757 -21.28 11.32 -18.56
N LEU A 758 -20.86 12.07 -19.59
CA LEU A 758 -19.45 12.50 -19.72
C LEU A 758 -19.01 13.42 -18.57
N VAL A 759 -19.89 14.31 -18.11
CA VAL A 759 -19.63 15.16 -16.92
C VAL A 759 -19.43 14.29 -15.69
N ASP A 760 -20.28 13.30 -15.46
CA ASP A 760 -20.15 12.37 -14.33
C ASP A 760 -18.86 11.54 -14.43
N GLN A 761 -18.55 10.98 -15.61
CA GLN A 761 -17.30 10.25 -15.83
C GLN A 761 -16.07 11.15 -15.58
N PHE A 762 -16.09 12.41 -16.03
CA PHE A 762 -15.03 13.36 -15.73
C PHE A 762 -14.90 13.62 -14.22
N LYS A 763 -16.02 13.86 -13.51
CA LYS A 763 -16.01 14.08 -12.05
C LYS A 763 -15.42 12.88 -11.31
N GLN A 764 -15.76 11.65 -11.69
CA GLN A 764 -15.22 10.44 -11.09
C GLN A 764 -13.71 10.33 -11.32
N GLU A 765 -13.24 10.52 -12.55
CA GLU A 765 -11.81 10.44 -12.88
C GLU A 765 -11.02 11.57 -12.24
N PHE A 766 -11.60 12.77 -12.13
CA PHE A 766 -11.03 13.88 -11.38
C PHE A 766 -10.86 13.53 -9.89
N CYS A 767 -11.88 12.97 -9.25
CA CYS A 767 -11.80 12.54 -7.85
C CYS A 767 -10.69 11.49 -7.63
N LYS A 768 -10.66 10.45 -8.48
CA LYS A 768 -9.61 9.42 -8.43
C LYS A 768 -8.21 10.01 -8.63
N LEU A 769 -8.06 10.96 -9.55
CA LEU A 769 -6.77 11.60 -9.84
C LEU A 769 -6.23 12.35 -8.62
N TYR A 770 -7.06 13.06 -7.87
CA TYR A 770 -6.61 13.79 -6.68
C TYR A 770 -6.62 12.95 -5.39
N GLY A 771 -6.96 11.65 -5.46
CA GLY A 771 -7.05 10.79 -4.29
C GLY A 771 -8.21 11.13 -3.36
N MET A 772 -9.27 11.71 -3.92
CA MET A 772 -10.51 12.01 -3.21
C MET A 772 -11.41 10.77 -3.19
N THR A 773 -12.25 10.67 -2.16
CA THR A 773 -13.35 9.71 -2.13
C THR A 773 -14.32 9.96 -3.29
N LEU A 774 -14.95 8.91 -3.84
CA LEU A 774 -15.97 9.09 -4.89
C LEU A 774 -17.25 9.73 -4.32
N GLU A 775 -17.67 9.28 -3.15
CA GLU A 775 -18.72 9.90 -2.35
C GLU A 775 -18.16 11.14 -1.63
N PRO A 776 -18.88 12.27 -1.59
CA PRO A 776 -18.51 13.43 -0.77
C PRO A 776 -18.37 13.05 0.71
N LEU A 777 -17.40 13.67 1.42
CA LEU A 777 -17.20 13.36 2.85
C LEU A 777 -18.46 13.61 3.67
N LEU A 778 -19.24 14.64 3.37
CA LEU A 778 -20.49 14.91 4.09
C LEU A 778 -21.40 13.68 4.12
N ASN A 779 -21.53 12.97 2.99
CA ASN A 779 -22.33 11.74 2.89
C ASN A 779 -21.73 10.64 3.76
N ILE A 780 -20.42 10.41 3.66
CA ILE A 780 -19.71 9.36 4.40
C ILE A 780 -19.85 9.57 5.92
N TYR A 781 -19.61 10.79 6.41
CA TYR A 781 -19.73 11.09 7.84
C TYR A 781 -21.17 11.00 8.32
N LEU A 782 -22.12 11.48 7.54
CA LEU A 782 -23.53 11.38 7.88
C LEU A 782 -23.98 9.91 7.94
N GLN A 783 -23.59 9.09 6.97
CA GLN A 783 -23.87 7.66 6.96
C GLN A 783 -23.19 6.92 8.12
N ALA A 784 -21.93 7.24 8.44
CA ALA A 784 -21.24 6.65 9.58
C ALA A 784 -21.95 6.97 10.90
N GLY A 785 -22.35 8.23 11.10
CA GLY A 785 -23.12 8.66 12.27
C GLY A 785 -24.49 7.99 12.34
N LEU A 786 -25.24 7.96 11.24
CA LEU A 786 -26.54 7.29 11.17
C LEU A 786 -26.43 5.78 11.41
N SER A 787 -25.37 5.11 10.94
CA SER A 787 -25.14 3.68 11.18
C SER A 787 -24.93 3.37 12.67
N ALA A 788 -24.30 4.28 13.41
CA ALA A 788 -24.12 4.14 14.86
C ALA A 788 -25.43 4.33 15.65
N LEU A 789 -26.38 5.09 15.10
CA LEU A 789 -27.68 5.38 15.72
C LEU A 789 -28.79 4.42 15.26
N LYS A 790 -28.64 3.80 14.09
CA LYS A 790 -29.68 2.97 13.46
C LYS A 790 -30.01 1.74 14.30
N THR A 791 -31.22 1.70 14.86
CA THR A 791 -31.80 0.53 15.54
C THR A 791 -33.16 0.19 14.91
N PRO A 792 -33.70 -1.02 15.14
CA PRO A 792 -35.07 -1.35 14.70
C PRO A 792 -36.12 -0.37 15.23
N TYR A 793 -35.97 0.08 16.49
CA TYR A 793 -36.89 1.02 17.15
C TYR A 793 -36.97 2.39 16.47
N CYS A 794 -35.92 2.80 15.74
CA CYS A 794 -35.89 4.05 15.00
C CYS A 794 -37.02 4.17 13.94
N TYR A 795 -37.63 3.05 13.55
CA TYR A 795 -38.68 2.98 12.55
C TYR A 795 -40.09 2.84 13.15
N GLU A 796 -40.21 2.75 14.48
CA GLU A 796 -41.49 2.66 15.19
C GLU A 796 -42.11 4.04 15.41
N ASP A 797 -43.44 4.11 15.52
CA ASP A 797 -44.18 5.36 15.72
C ASP A 797 -43.86 6.05 17.07
N ASP A 798 -43.43 5.27 18.07
CA ASP A 798 -43.02 5.74 19.40
C ASP A 798 -41.54 6.18 19.47
N CYS A 799 -40.85 6.27 18.33
CA CYS A 799 -39.50 6.78 18.25
C CYS A 799 -39.42 8.24 18.74
N THR A 800 -38.41 8.55 19.55
CA THR A 800 -38.23 9.91 20.09
C THR A 800 -37.88 10.90 18.99
N LYS A 801 -38.46 12.11 19.03
CA LYS A 801 -38.11 13.21 18.08
C LYS A 801 -36.65 13.66 18.17
N GLU A 802 -35.94 13.26 19.22
CA GLU A 802 -34.52 13.50 19.42
C GLU A 802 -33.62 12.55 18.61
N ASP A 803 -34.18 11.41 18.16
CA ASP A 803 -33.47 10.51 17.25
C ASP A 803 -33.54 11.13 15.85
N PRO A 804 -32.42 11.43 15.17
CA PRO A 804 -32.46 11.92 13.79
C PRO A 804 -33.22 10.96 12.87
N LEU A 805 -33.20 9.64 13.15
CA LEU A 805 -33.95 8.64 12.41
C LEU A 805 -35.45 8.65 12.69
N SER A 806 -35.96 9.52 13.56
CA SER A 806 -37.40 9.80 13.59
C SER A 806 -37.84 10.60 12.34
N GLN A 807 -36.91 11.31 11.69
CA GLN A 807 -37.20 12.15 10.53
C GLN A 807 -37.09 11.34 9.24
N GLU A 808 -38.06 11.53 8.33
CA GLU A 808 -38.16 10.79 7.07
C GLU A 808 -36.91 10.93 6.18
N ALA A 809 -36.32 12.13 6.11
CA ALA A 809 -35.13 12.39 5.29
C ALA A 809 -33.91 11.56 5.76
N PHE A 810 -33.65 11.53 7.08
CA PHE A 810 -32.58 10.71 7.63
C PHE A 810 -32.88 9.22 7.55
N ARG A 811 -34.15 8.79 7.69
CA ARG A 811 -34.54 7.38 7.45
C ARG A 811 -34.25 6.95 6.02
N THR A 812 -34.54 7.81 5.05
CA THR A 812 -34.30 7.57 3.63
C THR A 812 -32.80 7.37 3.37
N LEU A 813 -31.98 8.27 3.92
CA LEU A 813 -30.51 8.16 3.83
C LEU A 813 -29.96 6.92 4.55
N ALA A 814 -30.58 6.53 5.66
CA ALA A 814 -30.13 5.40 6.47
C ALA A 814 -30.67 4.04 6.01
N MET A 815 -31.62 3.98 5.07
CA MET A 815 -32.21 2.72 4.60
C MET A 815 -31.16 1.65 4.23
N PRO A 816 -30.13 1.94 3.41
CA PRO A 816 -29.14 0.93 3.02
C PRO A 816 -28.14 0.57 4.12
N LEU A 817 -28.10 1.31 5.25
CA LEU A 817 -27.09 1.14 6.30
C LEU A 817 -27.39 -0.06 7.20
N PRO A 818 -26.38 -0.70 7.81
CA PRO A 818 -26.61 -1.76 8.78
C PRO A 818 -27.21 -1.22 10.09
N TYR A 819 -27.89 -2.07 10.85
CA TYR A 819 -28.27 -1.76 12.23
C TYR A 819 -27.03 -1.72 13.13
N SER A 820 -27.03 -0.80 14.10
CA SER A 820 -25.99 -0.73 15.12
C SER A 820 -26.03 -1.98 16.00
N LYS A 821 -24.85 -2.58 16.22
CA LYS A 821 -24.70 -3.73 17.10
C LYS A 821 -24.26 -3.25 18.47
N GLN A 822 -25.21 -2.92 19.35
CA GLN A 822 -24.90 -2.63 20.74
C GLN A 822 -25.00 -3.90 21.59
N HIS A 823 -23.89 -4.34 22.17
CA HIS A 823 -23.84 -5.48 23.08
C HIS A 823 -24.44 -5.17 24.46
N HIS A 824 -24.44 -3.89 24.85
CA HIS A 824 -24.98 -3.40 26.10
C HIS A 824 -25.90 -2.22 25.82
N SER A 825 -27.12 -2.27 26.34
CA SER A 825 -28.06 -1.15 26.28
C SER A 825 -27.54 0.00 27.14
N LYS A 826 -27.41 1.19 26.56
CA LYS A 826 -27.13 2.42 27.29
C LYS A 826 -28.44 3.15 27.55
N LEU A 827 -28.86 3.22 28.80
CA LEU A 827 -30.05 3.98 29.16
C LEU A 827 -29.71 5.45 29.37
N VAL A 828 -30.51 6.33 28.78
CA VAL A 828 -30.38 7.78 28.90
C VAL A 828 -31.66 8.34 29.49
N CYS A 829 -31.53 9.19 30.49
CA CYS A 829 -32.69 9.76 31.16
C CYS A 829 -33.47 10.69 30.23
N TYR A 830 -34.79 10.52 30.17
CA TYR A 830 -35.65 11.40 29.38
C TYR A 830 -35.59 12.88 29.80
N ILE A 831 -35.39 13.15 31.09
CA ILE A 831 -35.41 14.51 31.68
C ILE A 831 -34.02 15.15 31.57
N THR A 832 -33.01 14.56 32.21
CA THR A 832 -31.66 15.16 32.33
C THR A 832 -30.80 14.93 31.09
N LYS A 833 -31.16 13.99 30.21
CA LYS A 833 -30.35 13.55 29.07
C LYS A 833 -28.99 12.94 29.46
N GLU A 834 -28.80 12.65 30.74
CA GLU A 834 -27.61 11.97 31.25
C GLU A 834 -27.76 10.45 31.18
N LEU A 835 -26.64 9.76 31.10
CA LEU A 835 -26.58 8.30 31.13
C LEU A 835 -27.03 7.78 32.52
N MET A 836 -27.72 6.65 32.52
CA MET A 836 -28.23 5.98 33.70
C MET A 836 -27.36 4.76 33.99
N ASP A 837 -26.49 4.88 34.98
CA ASP A 837 -25.47 3.90 35.37
C ASP A 837 -25.50 3.62 36.89
N THR A 838 -24.41 3.09 37.44
CA THR A 838 -24.25 2.85 38.87
C THR A 838 -24.35 4.12 39.72
N GLU A 839 -23.87 5.26 39.20
CA GLU A 839 -23.85 6.55 39.91
C GLU A 839 -25.16 7.33 39.73
N ASN A 840 -25.86 7.10 38.61
CA ASN A 840 -27.16 7.71 38.30
C ASN A 840 -28.21 6.65 37.91
N PRO A 841 -28.59 5.76 38.83
CA PRO A 841 -29.35 4.57 38.48
C PRO A 841 -30.79 4.86 38.04
N PRO A 842 -31.42 3.91 37.32
CA PRO A 842 -32.83 3.97 36.99
C PRO A 842 -33.75 3.86 38.21
N GLN A 843 -34.79 4.67 38.21
CA GLN A 843 -35.89 4.68 39.17
C GLN A 843 -37.22 4.57 38.41
N VAL A 844 -38.06 3.65 38.84
CA VAL A 844 -39.35 3.32 38.24
C VAL A 844 -40.46 4.00 39.04
N LEU A 845 -41.31 4.75 38.34
CA LEU A 845 -42.54 5.32 38.91
C LEU A 845 -43.64 4.24 38.99
N PRO A 846 -44.71 4.44 39.79
CA PRO A 846 -45.83 3.50 39.86
C PRO A 846 -46.54 3.20 38.53
N ASN A 847 -46.45 4.10 37.54
CA ASN A 847 -46.96 3.89 36.18
C ASN A 847 -45.98 3.12 35.26
N GLY A 848 -44.84 2.66 35.77
CA GLY A 848 -43.84 1.89 35.04
C GLY A 848 -42.83 2.72 34.23
N TYR A 849 -42.97 4.05 34.15
CA TYR A 849 -41.97 4.88 33.46
C TYR A 849 -40.70 5.01 34.29
N VAL A 850 -39.56 5.02 33.61
CA VAL A 850 -38.23 5.01 34.24
C VAL A 850 -37.49 6.30 33.97
N TYR A 851 -36.94 6.92 35.01
CA TYR A 851 -36.08 8.10 34.94
C TYR A 851 -34.86 7.91 35.84
N SER A 852 -33.89 8.81 35.79
CA SER A 852 -32.67 8.69 36.59
C SER A 852 -32.86 9.23 37.99
N THR A 853 -32.11 8.70 38.96
CA THR A 853 -32.12 9.19 40.34
C THR A 853 -31.87 10.69 40.40
N LYS A 854 -30.86 11.22 39.70
CA LYS A 854 -30.58 12.67 39.69
C LYS A 854 -31.80 13.50 39.25
N ALA A 855 -32.47 13.06 38.17
CA ALA A 855 -33.64 13.76 37.64
C ALA A 855 -34.80 13.82 38.63
N LEU A 856 -35.08 12.69 39.30
CA LEU A 856 -36.18 12.60 40.26
C LEU A 856 -35.85 13.29 41.59
N GLU A 857 -34.61 13.21 42.07
CA GLU A 857 -34.18 13.95 43.26
C GLU A 857 -34.30 15.46 43.09
N GLU A 858 -33.88 15.99 41.93
CA GLU A 858 -34.01 17.41 41.63
C GLU A 858 -35.48 17.83 41.55
N MET A 859 -36.32 17.01 40.91
CA MET A 859 -37.77 17.25 40.83
C MET A 859 -38.43 17.23 42.22
N ALA A 860 -38.10 16.25 43.06
CA ALA A 860 -38.62 16.16 44.43
C ALA A 860 -38.19 17.36 45.27
N LYS A 861 -36.91 17.78 45.19
CA LYS A 861 -36.41 18.97 45.88
C LYS A 861 -37.20 20.23 45.49
N LYS A 862 -37.54 20.37 44.20
CA LYS A 862 -38.29 21.51 43.68
C LYS A 862 -39.78 21.48 44.05
N ASN A 863 -40.36 20.29 44.20
CA ASN A 863 -41.80 20.08 44.39
C ASN A 863 -42.15 19.50 45.77
N ASN A 864 -41.40 19.85 46.83
CA ASN A 864 -41.64 19.41 48.21
C ASN A 864 -41.84 17.88 48.37
N GLY A 865 -40.97 17.08 47.75
CA GLY A 865 -41.01 15.62 47.81
C GLY A 865 -41.91 14.94 46.78
N THR A 866 -42.63 15.72 45.96
CA THR A 866 -43.59 15.21 44.97
C THR A 866 -42.95 15.06 43.59
N ILE A 867 -43.21 13.96 42.91
CA ILE A 867 -42.76 13.67 41.54
C ILE A 867 -43.96 13.71 40.59
N ILE A 868 -43.82 14.44 39.48
CA ILE A 868 -44.82 14.50 38.41
C ILE A 868 -44.21 13.85 37.18
N CYS A 869 -44.79 12.73 36.72
CA CYS A 869 -44.37 12.06 35.51
C CYS A 869 -44.54 13.01 34.30
N PRO A 870 -43.47 13.39 33.59
CA PRO A 870 -43.56 14.31 32.46
C PRO A 870 -44.28 13.74 31.24
N ARG A 871 -44.54 12.42 31.21
CA ARG A 871 -45.21 11.74 30.09
C ARG A 871 -46.70 11.48 30.33
N THR A 872 -47.10 11.16 31.56
CA THR A 872 -48.51 10.83 31.87
C THR A 872 -49.17 11.82 32.83
N GLY A 873 -48.42 12.74 33.43
CA GLY A 873 -48.92 13.64 34.47
C GLY A 873 -49.18 12.98 35.82
N LEU A 874 -48.85 11.69 35.99
CA LEU A 874 -49.01 10.99 37.28
C LEU A 874 -48.21 11.71 38.37
N VAL A 875 -48.87 11.97 39.51
CA VAL A 875 -48.24 12.55 40.70
C VAL A 875 -48.03 11.45 41.73
N CYS A 876 -46.82 11.30 42.26
CA CYS A 876 -46.47 10.32 43.30
C CYS A 876 -45.43 10.89 44.27
N SER A 877 -45.32 10.32 45.48
CA SER A 877 -44.24 10.67 46.41
C SER A 877 -42.90 10.09 45.95
N TYR A 878 -41.80 10.79 46.22
CA TYR A 878 -40.45 10.27 45.99
C TYR A 878 -40.20 8.93 46.71
N THR A 879 -40.86 8.69 47.85
CA THR A 879 -40.76 7.43 48.61
C THR A 879 -41.43 6.23 47.94
N GLU A 880 -42.27 6.45 46.93
CA GLU A 880 -42.94 5.38 46.17
C GLU A 880 -42.08 4.87 45.00
N LEU A 881 -40.95 5.53 44.71
CA LEU A 881 -40.06 5.15 43.61
C LEU A 881 -39.31 3.86 43.93
N VAL A 882 -39.20 2.99 42.92
CA VAL A 882 -38.46 1.74 43.03
C VAL A 882 -37.20 1.80 42.18
N LYS A 883 -36.05 1.52 42.79
CA LYS A 883 -34.78 1.42 42.04
C LYS A 883 -34.84 0.22 41.10
N ALA A 884 -34.67 0.46 39.81
CA ALA A 884 -34.55 -0.60 38.82
C ALA A 884 -33.09 -1.04 38.72
N TYR A 885 -32.88 -2.35 38.73
CA TYR A 885 -31.60 -2.99 38.50
C TYR A 885 -31.60 -3.57 37.10
N ILE A 886 -30.57 -3.26 36.32
CA ILE A 886 -30.40 -3.77 34.96
C ILE A 886 -29.26 -4.77 35.02
N SER A 887 -29.55 -6.02 34.64
CA SER A 887 -28.59 -7.12 34.59
C SER A 887 -27.75 -7.08 33.31
#